data_AF-A0A4Y1MVF2-F1
#
_entry.id   AF-A0A4Y1MVF2-F1
#
_cell.length_a   1.000
_cell.length_b   1.000
_cell.length_c   1.000
_cell.angle_alpha   90.00
_cell.angle_beta   90.00
_cell.angle_gamma   90.00
#
_symmetry.space_group_name_H-M   'P 1'
#
loop_
_entity.id
_entity.type
_entity.pdbx_description
1 polymer ?
#
loop_
_entity_poly.entity_id
_entity_poly.type
_entity_poly.pdbx_seq_one_letter_code
_entity_poly.pdbx_strand_id
1 'polypeptide(L)'
;MDLNILVRGQSNAELLALNFGGSAKLKQAVEALLGFDGVQNQVHILAGPLSASDNSATTIQGATGFLGDWLKAVNGDWRQGWTTGTVEQRLLNYVQGLSADLRDNPTTVLWLHNETDSLTLQHDIQNGSLTTASAAAMWESAVRYDAALLRAAFGSSALDMPYDFVSAIPYRSYAPDGLQAIRAVMEKLAADAGFNAAIAARALDLDMSFDNLDANAATTEYGGGHMSAGDAALVIQRAALSIAEGWSEYALAGSPVARALGNIDNEGPEVIWARRIGATSLTVDVQHDGAHAFAALGGAAASGLGWAVRLADGTSIAATHATVVDGDTLRLDFASDLPLTGGTLHYGWGYGRLADGSGPGQGNAVYDDRGLPVWTPATGVAVATGALQALSVTQDAAGRNVAALHATGLREVQVSDASGGVTILHGSTAYHAAALDVVALTDGRLVFDVDDAAAQVVRLYKAALNRAPDPGGLQHHIAFLAAGGSLETLAHNFLASAEFQAGGATGAAGSLARIESNVYGTASARSASLSAFSSEGLEQALISISEGRENRANTAGQIEAGIWIPDQTAVPIARLYDAAFGRLPDRGGLENWVAAVKGQKFTFAQLPDLWLTTPEWNAVHGQQSDEAFVSGLYHTALHREPDAGGYAHFLSLLETHSLSRGGVLLAMSESVEHQMLTKANTGSDGVHSGIAFV
;
A
#
# COMPACT_ATOMS: atom_id res chain seq x y z
N MET A 1 15.61 21.72 9.79
CA MET A 1 14.25 21.37 9.38
C MET A 1 13.50 20.91 10.61
N ASP A 2 12.33 21.47 10.86
CA ASP A 2 11.55 21.17 12.07
C ASP A 2 10.24 20.50 11.65
N LEU A 3 9.92 19.39 12.29
CA LEU A 3 8.69 18.62 12.06
C LEU A 3 7.93 18.49 13.39
N ASN A 4 6.61 18.45 13.35
CA ASN A 4 5.79 18.24 14.53
C ASN A 4 5.02 16.92 14.50
N ILE A 5 4.94 16.27 15.65
CA ILE A 5 3.96 15.20 15.91
C ILE A 5 3.00 15.72 16.97
N LEU A 6 1.76 15.99 16.56
CA LEU A 6 0.67 16.30 17.47
C LEU A 6 0.07 15.01 18.00
N VAL A 7 0.31 14.70 19.28
CA VAL A 7 -0.28 13.54 19.92
C VAL A 7 -1.60 13.94 20.54
N ARG A 8 -2.66 13.23 20.14
CA ARG A 8 -4.00 13.45 20.67
C ARG A 8 -4.69 12.15 21.07
N GLY A 9 -5.69 12.31 21.91
CA GLY A 9 -6.52 11.21 22.40
C GLY A 9 -6.78 11.36 23.89
N GLN A 10 -6.85 10.23 24.59
CA GLN A 10 -7.36 10.18 25.96
C GLN A 10 -6.41 9.42 26.88
N SER A 11 -6.93 8.53 27.73
CA SER A 11 -6.18 7.85 28.80
C SER A 11 -4.96 7.11 28.24
N ASN A 12 -5.10 6.42 27.12
CA ASN A 12 -4.00 5.71 26.46
C ASN A 12 -3.01 6.66 25.75
N ALA A 13 -3.48 7.79 25.21
CA ALA A 13 -2.59 8.84 24.68
C ALA A 13 -1.79 9.51 25.80
N GLU A 14 -2.41 9.73 26.96
CA GLU A 14 -1.80 10.28 28.17
C GLU A 14 -0.70 9.35 28.69
N LEU A 15 -1.01 8.06 28.80
CA LEU A 15 -0.06 7.03 29.20
C LEU A 15 1.16 6.98 28.28
N LEU A 16 0.92 6.96 26.97
CA LEU A 16 2.00 6.96 25.97
C LEU A 16 2.81 8.25 26.04
N ALA A 17 2.19 9.41 25.88
CA ALA A 17 2.91 10.67 25.71
C ALA A 17 3.49 11.22 27.02
N LEU A 18 2.70 11.27 28.09
CA LEU A 18 3.01 12.03 29.30
C LEU A 18 3.65 11.19 30.41
N ASN A 19 3.41 9.86 30.46
CA ASN A 19 3.86 9.03 31.59
C ASN A 19 5.10 8.19 31.27
N PHE A 20 5.04 7.29 30.28
CA PHE A 20 6.09 6.27 30.04
C PHE A 20 7.36 6.81 29.36
N GLY A 21 7.57 8.13 29.41
CA GLY A 21 8.58 8.85 28.63
C GLY A 21 8.38 8.68 27.12
N GLY A 22 7.16 8.36 26.68
CA GLY A 22 6.92 7.95 25.30
C GLY A 22 7.07 9.08 24.29
N SER A 23 6.78 10.34 24.64
CA SER A 23 7.11 11.48 23.76
C SER A 23 8.60 11.54 23.41
N ALA A 24 9.49 11.38 24.40
CA ALA A 24 10.92 11.40 24.15
C ALA A 24 11.38 10.21 23.29
N LYS A 25 10.81 9.01 23.54
CA LYS A 25 11.12 7.80 22.76
C LYS A 25 10.61 7.90 21.32
N LEU A 26 9.39 8.41 21.11
CA LEU A 26 8.81 8.62 19.79
C LEU A 26 9.63 9.63 18.98
N LYS A 27 9.96 10.77 19.59
CA LYS A 27 10.87 11.76 19.00
C LYS A 27 12.17 11.10 18.56
N GLN A 28 12.84 10.40 19.46
CA GLN A 28 14.13 9.78 19.19
C GLN A 28 14.04 8.71 18.08
N ALA A 29 12.98 7.90 18.07
CA ALA A 29 12.80 6.86 17.06
C ALA A 29 12.60 7.45 15.66
N VAL A 30 11.74 8.46 15.51
CA VAL A 30 11.51 9.13 14.22
C VAL A 30 12.76 9.88 13.76
N GLU A 31 13.43 10.61 14.65
CA GLU A 31 14.69 11.29 14.32
C GLU A 31 15.76 10.31 13.85
N ALA A 32 15.90 9.14 14.49
CA ALA A 32 16.84 8.11 14.07
C ALA A 32 16.52 7.55 12.68
N LEU A 33 15.24 7.33 12.37
CA LEU A 33 14.79 6.83 11.06
C LEU A 33 15.00 7.84 9.93
N LEU A 34 14.82 9.13 10.21
CA LEU A 34 15.05 10.23 9.25
C LEU A 34 16.51 10.68 9.17
N GLY A 35 17.35 10.28 10.13
CA GLY A 35 18.76 10.69 10.23
C GLY A 35 18.96 12.08 10.84
N PHE A 36 17.98 12.58 11.60
CA PHE A 36 18.00 13.89 12.25
C PHE A 36 18.95 13.92 13.46
N ASP A 37 19.53 15.08 13.74
CA ASP A 37 20.52 15.28 14.82
C ASP A 37 19.89 15.81 16.12
N GLY A 38 18.60 16.15 16.10
CA GLY A 38 17.87 16.72 17.22
C GLY A 38 18.25 18.18 17.53
N VAL A 39 19.02 18.84 16.66
CA VAL A 39 19.51 20.22 16.86
C VAL A 39 19.26 21.08 15.62
N GLN A 40 19.82 20.71 14.47
CA GLN A 40 19.59 21.40 13.20
C GLN A 40 18.36 20.85 12.47
N ASN A 41 18.12 19.55 12.63
CA ASN A 41 16.92 18.88 12.18
C ASN A 41 16.31 18.15 13.37
N GLN A 42 15.08 18.48 13.73
CA GLN A 42 14.47 17.96 14.94
C GLN A 42 12.98 17.72 14.77
N VAL A 43 12.47 16.81 15.60
CA VAL A 43 11.05 16.52 15.74
C VAL A 43 10.56 17.12 17.06
N HIS A 44 9.44 17.83 17.02
CA HIS A 44 8.73 18.39 18.17
C HIS A 44 7.51 17.54 18.49
N ILE A 45 7.36 17.12 19.74
CA ILE A 45 6.15 16.44 20.19
C ILE A 45 5.21 17.45 20.83
N LEU A 46 4.05 17.66 20.22
CA LEU A 46 2.99 18.52 20.74
C LEU A 46 2.02 17.63 21.53
N ALA A 47 2.20 17.54 22.85
CA ALA A 47 1.40 16.67 23.71
C ALA A 47 1.16 17.26 25.11
N GLY A 48 -0.08 17.17 25.59
CA GLY A 48 -0.48 17.62 26.93
C GLY A 48 -0.93 19.08 26.97
N PRO A 49 -1.04 19.69 28.17
CA PRO A 49 -1.37 21.10 28.28
C PRO A 49 -0.18 22.01 27.96
N LEU A 50 -0.43 23.25 27.50
CA LEU A 50 0.63 24.24 27.24
C LEU A 50 1.46 24.54 28.50
N SER A 51 0.84 24.43 29.69
CA SER A 51 1.53 24.48 30.97
C SER A 51 0.87 23.51 31.96
N ALA A 52 1.65 22.99 32.91
CA ALA A 52 1.16 22.03 33.91
C ALA A 52 0.01 22.55 34.81
N SER A 53 -0.23 23.87 34.82
CA SER A 53 -1.30 24.52 35.59
C SER A 53 -2.52 24.92 34.74
N ASP A 54 -2.47 24.78 33.42
CA ASP A 54 -3.53 25.26 32.52
C ASP A 54 -4.35 24.09 31.98
N ASN A 55 -5.63 24.02 32.39
CA ASN A 55 -6.58 23.03 31.91
C ASN A 55 -7.47 23.55 30.75
N SER A 56 -7.21 24.77 30.27
CA SER A 56 -7.98 25.42 29.20
C SER A 56 -7.42 25.15 27.80
N ALA A 57 -6.24 24.55 27.72
CA ALA A 57 -5.56 24.16 26.49
C ALA A 57 -4.88 22.79 26.67
N THR A 58 -5.29 21.76 25.92
CA THR A 58 -4.68 20.43 25.96
C THR A 58 -4.92 19.67 24.66
N THR A 59 -3.96 18.83 24.28
CA THR A 59 -4.11 17.89 23.15
C THR A 59 -4.65 16.53 23.58
N ILE A 60 -4.63 16.23 24.89
CA ILE A 60 -4.96 14.94 25.48
C ILE A 60 -5.84 15.16 26.72
N GLN A 61 -6.89 14.36 26.87
CA GLN A 61 -7.76 14.41 28.05
C GLN A 61 -8.33 13.01 28.36
N GLY A 62 -7.78 12.35 29.38
CA GLY A 62 -8.31 11.08 29.87
C GLY A 62 -9.75 11.17 30.37
N ALA A 63 -10.42 10.01 30.45
CA ALA A 63 -11.81 9.87 30.90
C ALA A 63 -12.84 10.71 30.10
N THR A 64 -12.74 10.72 28.77
CA THR A 64 -13.66 11.48 27.90
C THR A 64 -14.23 10.66 26.74
N GLY A 65 -15.26 11.15 26.07
CA GLY A 65 -15.84 10.66 24.83
C GLY A 65 -15.42 11.53 23.63
N PHE A 66 -14.82 10.99 22.57
CA PHE A 66 -14.65 11.81 21.34
C PHE A 66 -16.04 12.17 20.80
N LEU A 67 -16.94 11.19 20.78
CA LEU A 67 -18.37 11.45 20.70
C LEU A 67 -18.90 11.88 22.07
N GLY A 68 -19.40 13.12 22.18
CA GLY A 68 -20.03 13.68 23.38
C GLY A 68 -19.23 14.78 24.08
N ASP A 69 -17.98 14.51 24.46
CA ASP A 69 -17.14 15.47 25.20
C ASP A 69 -16.28 16.34 24.27
N TRP A 70 -15.68 15.72 23.25
CA TRP A 70 -14.90 16.43 22.24
C TRP A 70 -15.83 17.03 21.19
N LEU A 71 -16.70 16.23 20.57
CA LEU A 71 -17.68 16.71 19.61
C LEU A 71 -19.12 16.45 20.06
N LYS A 72 -20.00 17.42 19.83
CA LYS A 72 -21.43 17.32 20.16
C LYS A 72 -22.28 17.34 18.90
N ALA A 73 -23.15 16.35 18.76
CA ALA A 73 -24.12 16.30 17.69
C ALA A 73 -25.09 17.50 17.77
N VAL A 74 -25.33 18.15 16.64
CA VAL A 74 -26.29 19.26 16.54
C VAL A 74 -27.69 18.75 16.92
N ASN A 75 -28.32 19.39 17.91
CA ASN A 75 -29.63 18.97 18.45
C ASN A 75 -29.70 17.50 18.90
N GLY A 76 -28.56 16.87 19.22
CA GLY A 76 -28.50 15.45 19.56
C GLY A 76 -28.61 14.49 18.37
N ASP A 77 -28.57 14.99 17.13
CA ASP A 77 -28.61 14.17 15.91
C ASP A 77 -27.41 14.47 15.02
N TRP A 78 -26.48 13.52 14.96
CA TRP A 78 -25.21 13.67 14.22
C TRP A 78 -25.41 13.89 12.72
N ARG A 79 -26.57 13.51 12.17
CA ARG A 79 -26.93 13.74 10.76
C ARG A 79 -27.11 15.23 10.45
N GLN A 80 -27.33 16.05 11.47
CA GLN A 80 -27.40 17.50 11.36
C GLN A 80 -26.01 18.16 11.50
N GLY A 81 -24.96 17.37 11.65
CA GLY A 81 -23.57 17.82 11.82
C GLY A 81 -23.13 17.86 13.28
N TRP A 82 -21.97 18.48 13.48
CA TRP A 82 -21.24 18.51 14.74
C TRP A 82 -20.97 19.94 15.19
N THR A 83 -20.78 20.10 16.50
CA THR A 83 -20.31 21.33 17.16
C THR A 83 -19.16 20.99 18.09
N THR A 84 -18.28 21.97 18.34
CA THR A 84 -17.18 21.81 19.28
C THR A 84 -17.72 21.58 20.70
N GLY A 85 -17.29 20.48 21.31
CA GLY A 85 -17.42 20.23 22.72
C GLY A 85 -16.31 20.93 23.51
N THR A 86 -16.34 20.75 24.83
CA THR A 86 -15.41 21.44 25.73
C THR A 86 -13.97 21.00 25.49
N VAL A 87 -13.74 19.72 25.20
CA VAL A 87 -12.38 19.19 25.06
C VAL A 87 -11.77 19.55 23.71
N GLU A 88 -12.56 19.46 22.64
CA GLU A 88 -12.13 19.92 21.31
C GLU A 88 -11.75 21.40 21.32
N GLN A 89 -12.53 22.23 22.01
CA GLN A 89 -12.18 23.64 22.18
C GLN A 89 -10.84 23.84 22.90
N ARG A 90 -10.47 22.97 23.84
CA ARG A 90 -9.15 23.02 24.50
C ARG A 90 -8.03 22.61 23.55
N LEU A 91 -8.26 21.66 22.64
CA LEU A 91 -7.30 21.34 21.58
C LEU A 91 -7.08 22.54 20.66
N LEU A 92 -8.15 23.18 20.22
CA LEU A 92 -8.05 24.38 19.38
C LEU A 92 -7.34 25.53 20.11
N ASN A 93 -7.61 25.74 21.40
CA ASN A 93 -6.90 26.71 22.22
C ASN A 93 -5.40 26.38 22.34
N TYR A 94 -5.04 25.10 22.45
CA TYR A 94 -3.65 24.65 22.46
C TYR A 94 -2.92 25.05 21.18
N VAL A 95 -3.50 24.75 20.02
CA VAL A 95 -2.91 25.10 18.71
C VAL A 95 -2.81 26.61 18.51
N GLN A 96 -3.81 27.36 18.95
CA GLN A 96 -3.79 28.83 18.92
C GLN A 96 -2.69 29.40 19.84
N GLY A 97 -2.40 28.74 20.96
CA GLY A 97 -1.36 29.16 21.90
C GLY A 97 0.06 28.81 21.47
N LEU A 98 0.27 28.02 20.41
CA LEU A 98 1.59 27.74 19.86
C LEU A 98 2.27 29.01 19.34
N SER A 99 3.60 29.06 19.40
CA SER A 99 4.36 30.08 18.69
C SER A 99 4.30 29.83 17.18
N ALA A 100 4.49 30.89 16.37
CA ALA A 100 4.36 30.78 14.91
C ALA A 100 5.37 29.78 14.30
N ASP A 101 6.60 29.77 14.82
CA ASP A 101 7.68 28.85 14.41
C ASP A 101 7.36 27.37 14.69
N LEU A 102 6.54 27.06 15.70
CA LEU A 102 6.05 25.70 15.88
C LEU A 102 4.82 25.44 15.03
N ARG A 103 3.88 26.40 14.94
CA ARG A 103 2.62 26.20 14.21
C ARG A 103 2.85 26.00 12.70
N ASP A 104 3.87 26.62 12.13
CA ASP A 104 4.13 26.61 10.69
C ASP A 104 4.89 25.35 10.20
N ASN A 105 5.39 24.51 11.11
CA ASN A 105 6.11 23.29 10.73
C ASN A 105 5.18 22.24 10.12
N PRO A 106 5.66 21.42 9.15
CA PRO A 106 4.93 20.22 8.74
C PRO A 106 4.59 19.37 9.96
N THR A 107 3.32 18.99 10.05
CA THR A 107 2.76 18.37 11.25
C THR A 107 2.04 17.10 10.85
N THR A 108 2.23 16.02 11.60
CA THR A 108 1.34 14.86 11.59
C THR A 108 0.54 14.78 12.89
N VAL A 109 -0.67 14.22 12.82
CA VAL A 109 -1.50 13.94 13.98
C VAL A 109 -1.41 12.46 14.33
N LEU A 110 -0.69 12.11 15.39
CA LEU A 110 -0.72 10.76 15.96
C LEU A 110 -1.96 10.64 16.85
N TRP A 111 -2.97 9.91 16.37
CA TRP A 111 -4.24 9.76 17.09
C TRP A 111 -4.40 8.36 17.67
N LEU A 112 -4.36 8.29 19.00
CA LEU A 112 -4.85 7.13 19.75
C LEU A 112 -6.34 7.32 20.04
N HIS A 113 -7.18 6.56 19.33
CA HIS A 113 -8.63 6.67 19.49
C HIS A 113 -9.11 6.26 20.89
N ASN A 114 -10.41 6.48 21.11
CA ASN A 114 -11.07 6.36 22.40
C ASN A 114 -11.69 4.98 22.66
N GLU A 115 -11.41 4.41 23.85
CA GLU A 115 -12.10 3.25 24.42
C GLU A 115 -13.62 3.48 24.68
N THR A 116 -14.01 4.65 25.16
CA THR A 116 -15.39 5.05 25.48
C THR A 116 -16.28 5.12 24.24
N ASP A 117 -15.76 5.59 23.10
CA ASP A 117 -16.50 5.60 21.84
C ASP A 117 -16.82 4.17 21.43
N SER A 118 -15.86 3.26 21.53
CA SER A 118 -16.08 1.85 21.17
C SER A 118 -17.18 1.21 22.02
N LEU A 119 -17.23 1.52 23.32
CA LEU A 119 -18.28 1.05 24.23
C LEU A 119 -19.65 1.67 23.93
N THR A 120 -19.69 2.96 23.64
CA THR A 120 -20.92 3.69 23.33
C THR A 120 -21.52 3.17 22.02
N LEU A 121 -20.71 3.05 20.98
CA LEU A 121 -21.14 2.50 19.69
C LEU A 121 -21.55 1.03 19.84
N GLN A 122 -20.83 0.22 20.62
CA GLN A 122 -21.24 -1.16 20.90
C GLN A 122 -22.61 -1.24 21.58
N HIS A 123 -22.86 -0.40 22.59
CA HIS A 123 -24.15 -0.34 23.27
C HIS A 123 -25.28 -0.01 22.29
N ASP A 124 -25.09 1.00 21.44
CA ASP A 124 -26.11 1.44 20.48
C ASP A 124 -26.32 0.43 19.35
N ILE A 125 -25.30 -0.35 19.00
CA ILE A 125 -25.43 -1.48 18.09
C ILE A 125 -26.25 -2.60 18.74
N GLN A 126 -25.92 -2.98 19.98
CA GLN A 126 -26.58 -4.10 20.68
C GLN A 126 -28.05 -3.81 21.02
N ASN A 127 -28.38 -2.56 21.31
CA ASN A 127 -29.77 -2.15 21.58
C ASN A 127 -30.59 -1.87 20.30
N GLY A 128 -29.97 -1.95 19.12
CA GLY A 128 -30.60 -1.75 17.82
C GLY A 128 -30.82 -0.29 17.41
N SER A 129 -30.27 0.68 18.15
CA SER A 129 -30.34 2.10 17.79
C SER A 129 -29.47 2.44 16.58
N LEU A 130 -28.37 1.72 16.41
CA LEU A 130 -27.47 1.83 15.27
C LEU A 130 -27.19 0.44 14.68
N THR A 131 -26.96 0.40 13.37
CA THR A 131 -26.19 -0.68 12.74
C THR A 131 -24.70 -0.36 12.83
N THR A 132 -23.82 -1.36 12.73
CA THR A 132 -22.36 -1.14 12.66
C THR A 132 -21.98 -0.17 11.54
N ALA A 133 -22.67 -0.23 10.39
CA ALA A 133 -22.45 0.70 9.28
C ALA A 133 -22.85 2.14 9.64
N SER A 134 -23.97 2.34 10.34
CA SER A 134 -24.38 3.68 10.80
C SER A 134 -23.50 4.22 11.94
N ALA A 135 -22.97 3.35 12.80
CA ALA A 135 -21.98 3.70 13.81
C ALA A 135 -20.67 4.16 13.16
N ALA A 136 -20.20 3.44 12.14
CA ALA A 136 -19.05 3.86 11.33
C ALA A 136 -19.30 5.21 10.64
N ALA A 137 -20.46 5.40 10.00
CA ALA A 137 -20.80 6.68 9.37
C ALA A 137 -20.87 7.86 10.36
N MET A 138 -21.40 7.62 11.56
CA MET A 138 -21.43 8.62 12.64
C MET A 138 -20.01 9.01 13.03
N TRP A 139 -19.14 8.03 13.32
CA TRP A 139 -17.77 8.28 13.73
C TRP A 139 -16.94 8.93 12.62
N GLU A 140 -17.07 8.49 11.36
CA GLU A 140 -16.43 9.11 10.20
C GLU A 140 -16.78 10.59 10.05
N SER A 141 -18.08 10.92 10.15
CA SER A 141 -18.51 12.31 10.03
C SER A 141 -17.94 13.20 11.14
N ALA A 142 -17.75 12.64 12.33
CA ALA A 142 -17.14 13.33 13.46
C ALA A 142 -15.64 13.57 13.22
N VAL A 143 -14.91 12.52 12.81
CA VAL A 143 -13.47 12.60 12.48
C VAL A 143 -13.21 13.63 11.39
N ARG A 144 -14.02 13.64 10.31
CA ARG A 144 -13.86 14.62 9.23
C ARG A 144 -14.12 16.06 9.69
N TYR A 145 -15.11 16.26 10.56
CA TYR A 145 -15.41 17.58 11.12
C TYR A 145 -14.27 18.10 12.01
N ASP A 146 -13.78 17.26 12.92
CA ASP A 146 -12.63 17.54 13.76
C ASP A 146 -11.36 17.82 12.93
N ALA A 147 -11.06 16.99 11.92
CA ALA A 147 -9.90 17.20 11.07
C ALA A 147 -9.95 18.54 10.34
N ALA A 148 -11.14 18.95 9.87
CA ALA A 148 -11.33 20.26 9.26
C ALA A 148 -11.08 21.41 10.25
N LEU A 149 -11.57 21.30 11.50
CA LEU A 149 -11.31 22.30 12.54
C LEU A 149 -9.83 22.41 12.89
N LEU A 150 -9.17 21.26 13.07
CA LEU A 150 -7.77 21.22 13.47
C LEU A 150 -6.85 21.73 12.35
N ARG A 151 -7.08 21.30 11.10
CA ARG A 151 -6.36 21.83 9.93
C ARG A 151 -6.56 23.34 9.79
N ALA A 152 -7.78 23.83 9.98
CA ALA A 152 -8.06 25.26 9.96
C ALA A 152 -7.32 26.02 11.08
N ALA A 153 -7.13 25.41 12.25
CA ALA A 153 -6.38 26.01 13.36
C ALA A 153 -4.86 26.10 13.08
N PHE A 154 -4.30 25.20 12.26
CA PHE A 154 -2.91 25.25 11.81
C PHE A 154 -2.69 26.15 10.58
N GLY A 155 -3.72 26.41 9.76
CA GLY A 155 -3.66 27.36 8.62
C GLY A 155 -3.48 26.71 7.24
N SER A 156 -3.17 27.50 6.21
CA SER A 156 -3.21 27.10 4.79
C SER A 156 -2.13 26.10 4.35
N SER A 157 -1.07 25.89 5.15
CA SER A 157 -0.07 24.83 4.95
C SER A 157 -0.55 23.44 5.43
N ALA A 158 -1.70 23.36 6.11
CA ALA A 158 -2.21 22.15 6.74
C ALA A 158 -3.17 21.32 5.85
N LEU A 159 -3.31 21.64 4.56
CA LEU A 159 -4.00 20.73 3.61
C LEU A 159 -3.25 19.39 3.49
N ASP A 160 -1.96 19.38 3.79
CA ASP A 160 -1.09 18.20 3.79
C ASP A 160 -0.77 17.69 5.19
N MET A 161 -1.60 17.97 6.22
CA MET A 161 -1.40 17.46 7.59
C MET A 161 -1.94 16.02 7.72
N PRO A 162 -1.09 14.97 7.66
CA PRO A 162 -1.56 13.60 7.73
C PRO A 162 -2.11 13.25 9.11
N TYR A 163 -3.02 12.28 9.10
CA TYR A 163 -3.54 11.64 10.30
C TYR A 163 -2.96 10.22 10.42
N ASP A 164 -2.10 10.03 11.41
CA ASP A 164 -1.49 8.76 11.75
C ASP A 164 -2.33 8.06 12.83
N PHE A 165 -3.23 7.18 12.41
CA PHE A 165 -4.11 6.46 13.33
C PHE A 165 -3.36 5.30 13.99
N VAL A 166 -3.35 5.28 15.33
CA VAL A 166 -3.15 4.02 16.04
C VAL A 166 -4.45 3.25 15.95
N SER A 167 -4.36 2.01 15.47
CA SER A 167 -5.51 1.12 15.28
C SER A 167 -6.35 1.00 16.55
N ALA A 168 -7.59 0.55 16.38
CA ALA A 168 -8.53 0.39 17.47
C ALA A 168 -7.93 -0.43 18.65
N ILE A 169 -7.49 0.26 19.71
CA ILE A 169 -6.92 -0.26 20.94
C ILE A 169 -7.94 -1.21 21.59
N PRO A 170 -7.56 -2.48 21.79
CA PRO A 170 -8.46 -3.44 22.42
C PRO A 170 -8.75 -3.06 23.88
N TYR A 171 -10.00 -3.20 24.30
CA TYR A 171 -10.44 -2.91 25.67
C TYR A 171 -11.04 -4.14 26.36
N ARG A 172 -10.87 -4.23 27.68
CA ARG A 172 -11.26 -5.40 28.50
C ARG A 172 -12.77 -5.68 28.48
N SER A 173 -13.59 -4.63 28.42
CA SER A 173 -15.03 -4.76 28.14
C SER A 173 -15.20 -4.99 26.64
N TYR A 174 -15.41 -6.25 26.27
CA TYR A 174 -15.46 -6.69 24.87
C TYR A 174 -16.50 -5.89 24.05
N ALA A 175 -16.01 -4.97 23.22
CA ALA A 175 -16.79 -4.08 22.34
C ALA A 175 -16.44 -4.30 20.85
N PRO A 176 -16.50 -5.55 20.35
CA PRO A 176 -15.98 -5.93 19.05
C PRO A 176 -16.61 -5.17 17.87
N ASP A 177 -17.92 -4.91 17.89
CA ASP A 177 -18.61 -4.25 16.79
C ASP A 177 -18.40 -2.73 16.82
N GLY A 178 -18.30 -2.14 18.02
CA GLY A 178 -17.94 -0.73 18.18
C GLY A 178 -16.50 -0.46 17.75
N LEU A 179 -15.55 -1.30 18.17
CA LEU A 179 -14.16 -1.25 17.72
C LEU A 179 -14.05 -1.51 16.21
N GLN A 180 -14.83 -2.45 15.67
CA GLN A 180 -14.85 -2.69 14.23
C GLN A 180 -15.35 -1.47 13.45
N ALA A 181 -16.38 -0.79 13.94
CA ALA A 181 -16.88 0.43 13.30
C ALA A 181 -15.78 1.50 13.22
N ILE A 182 -15.04 1.72 14.30
CA ILE A 182 -13.90 2.65 14.34
C ILE A 182 -12.79 2.21 13.39
N ARG A 183 -12.38 0.94 13.46
CA ARG A 183 -11.35 0.33 12.59
C ARG A 183 -11.68 0.54 11.11
N ALA A 184 -12.91 0.22 10.71
CA ALA A 184 -13.36 0.35 9.33
C ALA A 184 -13.27 1.80 8.83
N VAL A 185 -13.55 2.77 9.68
CA VAL A 185 -13.41 4.19 9.32
C VAL A 185 -11.94 4.59 9.23
N MET A 186 -11.10 4.21 10.18
CA MET A 186 -9.66 4.52 10.13
C MET A 186 -9.04 4.01 8.83
N GLU A 187 -9.29 2.75 8.46
CA GLU A 187 -8.78 2.17 7.23
C GLU A 187 -9.39 2.82 5.98
N LYS A 188 -10.69 3.14 6.01
CA LYS A 188 -11.34 3.89 4.92
C LYS A 188 -10.72 5.28 4.73
N LEU A 189 -10.41 5.99 5.81
CA LEU A 189 -9.80 7.31 5.77
C LEU A 189 -8.33 7.23 5.34
N ALA A 190 -7.62 6.18 5.70
CA ALA A 190 -6.26 5.93 5.22
C ALA A 190 -6.22 5.65 3.70
N ALA A 191 -7.22 4.93 3.17
CA ALA A 191 -7.37 4.72 1.73
C ALA A 191 -7.88 5.96 0.96
N ASP A 192 -8.39 6.97 1.65
CA ASP A 192 -8.89 8.22 1.07
C ASP A 192 -7.74 9.22 0.93
N ALA A 193 -7.10 9.26 -0.25
CA ALA A 193 -6.02 10.21 -0.54
C ALA A 193 -6.41 11.68 -0.28
N GLY A 194 -7.70 12.03 -0.41
CA GLY A 194 -8.19 13.37 -0.11
C GLY A 194 -8.30 13.67 1.39
N PHE A 195 -8.35 12.63 2.23
CA PHE A 195 -8.28 12.79 3.68
C PHE A 195 -6.83 12.82 4.18
N ASN A 196 -5.88 12.17 3.50
CA ASN A 196 -4.46 12.09 3.86
C ASN A 196 -4.26 11.49 5.27
N ALA A 197 -4.30 10.16 5.38
CA ALA A 197 -4.11 9.43 6.62
C ALA A 197 -3.40 8.09 6.40
N ALA A 198 -2.90 7.51 7.48
CA ALA A 198 -2.29 6.18 7.50
C ALA A 198 -2.69 5.43 8.78
N ILE A 199 -2.50 4.10 8.79
CA ILE A 199 -2.57 3.31 10.02
C ILE A 199 -1.16 3.17 10.59
N ALA A 200 -0.79 4.10 11.45
CA ALA A 200 0.57 4.18 11.96
C ALA A 200 0.98 3.02 12.87
N ALA A 201 0.03 2.42 13.58
CA ALA A 201 0.32 1.25 14.41
C ALA A 201 -0.86 0.29 14.47
N ARG A 202 -0.67 -0.91 13.92
CA ARG A 202 -1.55 -2.06 14.18
C ARG A 202 -1.22 -2.62 15.56
N ALA A 203 -2.24 -2.84 16.39
CA ALA A 203 -2.10 -2.98 17.85
C ALA A 203 -2.96 -4.12 18.43
N LEU A 204 -3.16 -5.17 17.64
CA LEU A 204 -4.03 -6.31 17.97
C LEU A 204 -3.44 -7.28 19.01
N ASP A 205 -2.12 -7.23 19.15
CA ASP A 205 -1.30 -8.02 20.06
C ASP A 205 -0.88 -7.22 21.30
N LEU A 206 -1.54 -6.09 21.60
CA LEU A 206 -1.28 -5.38 22.84
C LEU A 206 -1.82 -6.16 24.04
N ASP A 207 -1.10 -6.05 25.15
CA ASP A 207 -1.47 -6.69 26.41
C ASP A 207 -2.65 -5.99 27.08
N MET A 208 -2.68 -4.65 27.09
CA MET A 208 -3.80 -3.85 27.62
C MET A 208 -4.23 -4.24 29.04
N SER A 209 -3.25 -4.66 29.84
CA SER A 209 -3.43 -5.31 31.14
C SER A 209 -3.00 -4.43 32.31
N PHE A 210 -2.70 -3.15 32.07
CA PHE A 210 -2.15 -2.30 33.11
C PHE A 210 -3.16 -2.15 34.27
N ASP A 211 -2.80 -2.76 35.40
CA ASP A 211 -3.46 -2.70 36.70
C ASP A 211 -2.51 -2.05 37.69
N ASN A 212 -2.99 -1.06 38.42
CA ASN A 212 -2.43 -0.73 39.71
C ASN A 212 -3.59 -0.70 40.72
N LEU A 213 -3.34 -1.20 41.92
CA LEU A 213 -4.37 -1.65 42.88
C LEU A 213 -4.03 -1.28 44.34
N ASP A 214 -3.02 -0.45 44.58
CA ASP A 214 -2.48 -0.06 45.88
C ASP A 214 -2.91 1.32 46.47
N ALA A 215 -3.79 2.05 45.79
CA ALA A 215 -4.41 3.35 46.11
C ALA A 215 -3.42 4.46 46.54
N ASN A 216 -2.17 4.40 46.11
CA ASN A 216 -1.14 5.36 46.49
C ASN A 216 -0.86 6.36 45.35
N ALA A 217 -1.08 7.66 45.57
CA ALA A 217 -0.90 8.68 44.53
C ALA A 217 0.57 8.91 44.07
N ALA A 218 1.56 8.31 44.75
CA ALA A 218 2.94 8.25 44.29
C ALA A 218 3.23 7.00 43.41
N THR A 219 2.26 6.10 43.28
CA THR A 219 2.25 4.92 42.42
C THR A 219 1.02 5.03 41.51
N THR A 220 1.18 5.56 40.30
CA THR A 220 0.06 5.87 39.40
C THR A 220 -0.80 4.66 39.08
N GLU A 221 -2.11 4.79 39.28
CA GLU A 221 -3.01 3.67 39.46
C GLU A 221 -4.15 3.52 38.43
N TYR A 222 -3.91 2.85 37.30
CA TYR A 222 -4.96 2.51 36.32
C TYR A 222 -5.23 1.01 36.34
N GLY A 223 -6.51 0.61 36.33
CA GLY A 223 -6.95 -0.78 36.16
C GLY A 223 -7.53 -1.08 34.78
N GLY A 224 -7.54 -2.35 34.38
CA GLY A 224 -8.62 -2.99 33.63
C GLY A 224 -8.86 -2.57 32.18
N GLY A 225 -7.80 -2.39 31.37
CA GLY A 225 -7.93 -2.16 29.92
C GLY A 225 -7.04 -1.05 29.36
N HIS A 226 -5.99 -0.65 30.07
CA HIS A 226 -5.06 0.41 29.66
C HIS A 226 -3.72 -0.14 29.21
N MET A 227 -3.03 0.61 28.35
CA MET A 227 -1.73 0.19 27.83
C MET A 227 -0.65 0.20 28.91
N SER A 228 0.18 -0.83 28.92
CA SER A 228 1.39 -0.89 29.75
C SER A 228 2.53 -0.06 29.12
N ALA A 229 3.64 0.10 29.85
CA ALA A 229 4.85 0.69 29.28
C ALA A 229 5.42 -0.15 28.11
N GLY A 230 5.20 -1.47 28.12
CA GLY A 230 5.59 -2.37 27.02
C GLY A 230 4.70 -2.16 25.79
N ASP A 231 3.39 -2.05 25.99
CA ASP A 231 2.44 -1.73 24.92
C ASP A 231 2.74 -0.38 24.28
N ALA A 232 3.00 0.64 25.10
CA ALA A 232 3.38 1.96 24.62
C ALA A 232 4.68 1.92 23.79
N ALA A 233 5.68 1.14 24.21
CA ALA A 233 6.92 0.98 23.46
C ALA A 233 6.68 0.33 22.08
N LEU A 234 5.81 -0.68 22.01
CA LEU A 234 5.46 -1.36 20.77
C LEU A 234 4.70 -0.42 19.81
N VAL A 235 3.71 0.32 20.32
CA VAL A 235 2.98 1.33 19.54
C VAL A 235 3.94 2.40 19.02
N ILE A 236 4.86 2.90 19.86
CA ILE A 236 5.85 3.90 19.46
C ILE A 236 6.75 3.39 18.35
N GLN A 237 7.23 2.14 18.43
CA GLN A 237 8.09 1.57 17.40
C GLN A 237 7.38 1.51 16.04
N ARG A 238 6.13 1.02 16.02
CA ARG A 238 5.32 0.91 14.80
C ARG A 238 4.95 2.28 14.25
N ALA A 239 4.46 3.17 15.10
CA ALA A 239 4.10 4.54 14.71
C ALA A 239 5.31 5.33 14.18
N ALA A 240 6.50 5.14 14.77
CA ALA A 240 7.70 5.80 14.29
C ALA A 240 8.08 5.36 12.86
N LEU A 241 7.88 4.09 12.51
CA LEU A 241 8.13 3.60 11.15
C LEU A 241 7.16 4.27 10.17
N SER A 242 5.85 4.20 10.44
CA SER A 242 4.85 4.79 9.54
C SER A 242 5.00 6.31 9.40
N ILE A 243 5.21 7.04 10.50
CA ILE A 243 5.44 8.50 10.47
C ILE A 243 6.71 8.84 9.67
N ALA A 244 7.81 8.11 9.88
CA ALA A 244 9.05 8.38 9.17
C ALA A 244 8.97 8.05 7.68
N GLU A 245 8.20 7.02 7.30
CA GLU A 245 7.89 6.69 5.91
C GLU A 245 7.05 7.78 5.23
N GLY A 246 5.99 8.26 5.89
CA GLY A 246 5.19 9.39 5.42
C GLY A 246 6.00 10.69 5.26
N TRP A 247 7.15 10.77 5.93
CA TRP A 247 8.12 11.85 5.86
C TRP A 247 9.37 11.50 5.06
N SER A 248 9.31 10.51 4.16
CA SER A 248 10.46 10.07 3.37
C SER A 248 11.11 11.20 2.56
N GLU A 249 10.33 12.20 2.13
CA GLU A 249 10.84 13.38 1.43
C GLU A 249 11.79 14.25 2.29
N TYR A 250 11.65 14.18 3.62
CA TYR A 250 12.49 14.91 4.57
C TYR A 250 13.70 14.10 5.06
N ALA A 251 13.79 12.82 4.69
CA ALA A 251 14.84 11.92 5.16
C ALA A 251 16.23 12.34 4.65
N LEU A 252 17.21 12.44 5.55
CA LEU A 252 18.58 12.78 5.17
C LEU A 252 19.28 11.63 4.46
N ALA A 253 20.18 11.95 3.52
CA ALA A 253 20.93 10.95 2.77
C ALA A 253 21.66 9.97 3.70
N GLY A 254 21.42 8.67 3.48
CA GLY A 254 22.02 7.60 4.27
C GLY A 254 21.28 7.23 5.56
N SER A 255 20.16 7.88 5.88
CA SER A 255 19.23 7.45 6.93
C SER A 255 18.57 6.10 6.58
N PRO A 256 18.00 5.38 7.58
CA PRO A 256 17.23 4.16 7.32
C PRO A 256 16.16 4.34 6.24
N VAL A 257 15.33 5.39 6.33
CA VAL A 257 14.26 5.68 5.35
C VAL A 257 14.84 5.94 3.96
N ALA A 258 15.90 6.75 3.85
CA ALA A 258 16.51 7.06 2.56
C ALA A 258 17.16 5.82 1.90
N ARG A 259 17.74 4.92 2.70
CA ARG A 259 18.33 3.65 2.18
C ARG A 259 17.27 2.68 1.69
N ALA A 260 16.09 2.72 2.30
CA ALA A 260 14.97 1.86 1.94
C ALA A 260 14.04 2.50 0.87
N LEU A 261 14.43 3.67 0.34
CA LEU A 261 13.68 4.43 -0.66
C LEU A 261 12.24 4.75 -0.21
N GLY A 262 12.07 5.04 1.08
CA GLY A 262 10.76 5.27 1.69
C GLY A 262 10.21 4.02 2.37
N ASN A 263 10.23 2.85 1.73
CA ASN A 263 9.62 1.62 2.25
C ASN A 263 10.43 1.04 3.42
N ILE A 264 9.95 1.18 4.64
CA ILE A 264 10.64 0.71 5.86
C ILE A 264 9.90 -0.40 6.63
N ASP A 265 8.99 -1.13 5.98
CA ASP A 265 8.16 -2.17 6.59
C ASP A 265 7.41 -1.66 7.82
N ASN A 266 6.25 -1.06 7.59
CA ASN A 266 5.44 -0.40 8.63
C ASN A 266 4.05 -1.04 8.80
N GLU A 267 3.60 -1.85 7.85
CA GLU A 267 2.24 -2.41 7.83
C GLU A 267 2.14 -3.84 8.34
N GLY A 268 3.21 -4.64 8.21
CA GLY A 268 3.20 -6.08 8.42
C GLY A 268 2.38 -6.84 7.36
N PRO A 269 2.23 -8.16 7.47
CA PRO A 269 1.67 -8.94 6.38
C PRO A 269 0.16 -8.79 6.26
N GLU A 270 -0.30 -8.31 5.11
CA GLU A 270 -1.71 -8.20 4.79
C GLU A 270 -2.25 -9.54 4.27
N VAL A 271 -3.34 -10.04 4.82
CA VAL A 271 -4.05 -11.17 4.22
C VAL A 271 -4.73 -10.70 2.94
N ILE A 272 -4.29 -11.27 1.83
CA ILE A 272 -4.84 -11.00 0.50
C ILE A 272 -5.78 -12.13 0.03
N TRP A 273 -5.68 -13.33 0.61
CA TRP A 273 -6.55 -14.46 0.26
C TRP A 273 -6.99 -15.29 1.47
N ALA A 274 -8.24 -15.74 1.46
CA ALA A 274 -8.76 -16.89 2.21
C ALA A 274 -9.47 -17.92 1.30
N ARG A 275 -8.89 -19.10 1.05
CA ARG A 275 -9.40 -20.12 0.11
C ARG A 275 -9.83 -21.39 0.83
N ARG A 276 -11.05 -21.87 0.55
CA ARG A 276 -11.50 -23.17 1.07
C ARG A 276 -10.77 -24.32 0.38
N ILE A 277 -10.02 -25.12 1.15
CA ILE A 277 -9.30 -26.33 0.68
C ILE A 277 -9.96 -27.64 1.14
N GLY A 278 -10.94 -27.55 2.03
CA GLY A 278 -11.72 -28.69 2.52
C GLY A 278 -12.99 -28.23 3.20
N ALA A 279 -13.78 -29.18 3.71
CA ALA A 279 -15.02 -28.83 4.41
C ALA A 279 -14.77 -27.89 5.60
N THR A 280 -13.66 -28.10 6.30
CA THR A 280 -13.29 -27.46 7.56
C THR A 280 -11.91 -26.79 7.51
N SER A 281 -11.43 -26.38 6.33
CA SER A 281 -10.08 -25.82 6.20
C SER A 281 -9.93 -24.76 5.11
N LEU A 282 -9.05 -23.81 5.38
CA LEU A 282 -8.63 -22.75 4.46
C LEU A 282 -7.11 -22.77 4.22
N THR A 283 -6.65 -22.35 3.05
CA THR A 283 -5.36 -21.66 2.91
C THR A 283 -5.58 -20.15 2.97
N VAL A 284 -4.58 -19.43 3.49
CA VAL A 284 -4.59 -17.99 3.66
C VAL A 284 -3.26 -17.45 3.20
N ASP A 285 -3.28 -16.59 2.20
CA ASP A 285 -2.08 -16.04 1.59
C ASP A 285 -1.93 -14.58 2.04
N VAL A 286 -0.70 -14.17 2.33
CA VAL A 286 -0.38 -12.79 2.75
C VAL A 286 0.57 -12.10 1.79
N GLN A 287 0.43 -10.79 1.68
CA GLN A 287 1.43 -9.91 1.09
C GLN A 287 2.31 -9.33 2.20
N HIS A 288 3.62 -9.58 2.12
CA HIS A 288 4.60 -8.94 3.01
C HIS A 288 4.99 -7.56 2.51
N ASP A 289 5.21 -6.63 3.42
CA ASP A 289 5.76 -5.31 3.12
C ASP A 289 7.22 -5.24 3.60
N GLY A 290 8.16 -5.68 2.77
CA GLY A 290 9.59 -5.67 3.10
C GLY A 290 10.09 -6.89 3.89
N ALA A 291 9.25 -7.58 4.66
CA ALA A 291 9.53 -8.92 5.21
C ALA A 291 9.58 -10.01 4.11
N HIS A 292 10.06 -11.21 4.44
CA HIS A 292 10.21 -12.31 3.46
C HIS A 292 9.55 -13.62 3.86
N ALA A 293 9.15 -13.78 5.11
CA ALA A 293 8.51 -14.98 5.61
C ALA A 293 7.77 -14.72 6.92
N PHE A 294 6.92 -15.67 7.33
CA PHE A 294 6.44 -15.72 8.71
C PHE A 294 7.55 -16.09 9.69
N ALA A 295 7.51 -15.50 10.89
CA ALA A 295 8.19 -16.06 12.04
C ALA A 295 7.55 -17.40 12.45
N ALA A 296 8.30 -18.21 13.21
CA ALA A 296 7.76 -19.45 13.77
C ALA A 296 6.55 -19.14 14.67
N LEU A 297 5.45 -19.87 14.46
CA LEU A 297 4.22 -19.65 15.23
C LEU A 297 4.41 -19.96 16.71
N GLY A 298 4.04 -19.00 17.57
CA GLY A 298 3.84 -19.24 18.98
C GLY A 298 2.64 -20.16 19.23
N GLY A 299 2.54 -20.72 20.45
CA GLY A 299 1.47 -21.69 20.78
C GLY A 299 0.05 -21.15 20.59
N ALA A 300 -0.19 -19.88 20.94
CA ALA A 300 -1.48 -19.21 20.75
C ALA A 300 -1.80 -18.97 19.25
N ALA A 301 -0.81 -18.49 18.48
CA ALA A 301 -0.96 -18.34 17.04
C ALA A 301 -1.27 -19.69 16.36
N ALA A 302 -0.52 -20.74 16.74
CA ALA A 302 -0.69 -22.10 16.23
C ALA A 302 -2.05 -22.73 16.60
N SER A 303 -2.71 -22.29 17.67
CA SER A 303 -4.07 -22.74 18.02
C SER A 303 -5.17 -22.03 17.20
N GLY A 304 -4.80 -21.24 16.19
CA GLY A 304 -5.76 -20.48 15.39
C GLY A 304 -6.34 -19.26 16.09
N LEU A 305 -5.75 -18.79 17.21
CA LEU A 305 -6.25 -17.64 17.95
C LEU A 305 -6.36 -16.42 17.04
N GLY A 306 -7.52 -15.74 17.10
CA GLY A 306 -7.80 -14.52 16.34
C GLY A 306 -8.42 -14.75 14.97
N TRP A 307 -8.32 -15.94 14.39
CA TRP A 307 -8.90 -16.27 13.08
C TRP A 307 -10.35 -16.70 13.21
N ALA A 308 -11.25 -16.04 12.45
CA ALA A 308 -12.64 -16.45 12.36
C ALA A 308 -13.25 -16.12 10.99
N VAL A 309 -14.11 -17.01 10.50
CA VAL A 309 -14.99 -16.74 9.36
C VAL A 309 -16.32 -16.21 9.88
N ARG A 310 -16.63 -14.94 9.62
CA ARG A 310 -17.92 -14.31 9.94
C ARG A 310 -18.92 -14.53 8.82
N LEU A 311 -20.15 -14.87 9.18
CA LEU A 311 -21.27 -15.11 8.26
C LEU A 311 -22.18 -13.87 8.17
N ALA A 312 -23.02 -13.83 7.14
CA ALA A 312 -23.94 -12.72 6.89
C ALA A 312 -24.98 -12.52 8.00
N ASP A 313 -25.27 -13.56 8.79
CA ASP A 313 -26.16 -13.49 9.95
C ASP A 313 -25.45 -12.99 11.23
N GLY A 314 -24.16 -12.65 11.15
CA GLY A 314 -23.34 -12.16 12.25
C GLY A 314 -22.65 -13.24 13.08
N THR A 315 -22.94 -14.52 12.83
CA THR A 315 -22.25 -15.63 13.52
C THR A 315 -20.80 -15.78 13.03
N SER A 316 -19.95 -16.43 13.84
CA SER A 316 -18.53 -16.64 13.53
C SER A 316 -18.13 -18.09 13.73
N ILE A 317 -17.30 -18.62 12.84
CA ILE A 317 -16.65 -19.93 12.96
C ILE A 317 -15.16 -19.68 13.21
N ALA A 318 -14.70 -19.92 14.44
CA ALA A 318 -13.30 -19.72 14.83
C ALA A 318 -12.40 -20.85 14.32
N ALA A 319 -11.18 -20.52 13.92
CA ALA A 319 -10.15 -21.52 13.65
C ALA A 319 -9.74 -22.23 14.95
N THR A 320 -9.27 -23.45 14.79
CA THR A 320 -8.77 -24.31 15.88
C THR A 320 -7.28 -24.56 15.78
N HIS A 321 -6.71 -24.39 14.58
CA HIS A 321 -5.29 -24.53 14.31
C HIS A 321 -4.88 -23.59 13.18
N ALA A 322 -3.64 -23.10 13.25
CA ALA A 322 -2.95 -22.44 12.17
C ALA A 322 -1.58 -23.09 11.97
N THR A 323 -1.17 -23.27 10.72
CA THR A 323 0.14 -23.81 10.36
C THR A 323 0.74 -23.00 9.24
N VAL A 324 2.04 -22.72 9.32
CA VAL A 324 2.80 -22.12 8.22
C VAL A 324 3.03 -23.20 7.17
N VAL A 325 2.62 -22.93 5.94
CA VAL A 325 2.82 -23.80 4.78
C VAL A 325 4.16 -23.45 4.12
N ASP A 326 4.39 -22.16 3.90
CA ASP A 326 5.61 -21.57 3.32
C ASP A 326 5.77 -20.09 3.77
N GLY A 327 6.53 -19.28 3.04
CA GLY A 327 6.86 -17.91 3.44
C GLY A 327 5.66 -16.96 3.50
N ASP A 328 4.62 -17.19 2.70
CA ASP A 328 3.46 -16.30 2.56
C ASP A 328 2.12 -17.02 2.73
N THR A 329 2.11 -18.34 2.87
CA THR A 329 0.90 -19.13 3.02
C THR A 329 0.75 -19.74 4.42
N LEU A 330 -0.43 -19.54 5.01
CA LEU A 330 -0.92 -20.25 6.20
C LEU A 330 -2.01 -21.25 5.79
N ARG A 331 -2.10 -22.34 6.54
CA ARG A 331 -3.29 -23.20 6.58
C ARG A 331 -4.03 -22.99 7.90
N LEU A 332 -5.35 -22.81 7.81
CA LEU A 332 -6.26 -22.73 8.95
C LEU A 332 -7.22 -23.94 8.96
N ASP A 333 -7.41 -24.55 10.12
CA ASP A 333 -8.36 -25.65 10.31
C ASP A 333 -9.46 -25.27 11.32
N PHE A 334 -10.69 -25.70 11.07
CA PHE A 334 -11.90 -25.32 11.81
C PHE A 334 -12.61 -26.56 12.40
N ALA A 335 -13.35 -26.38 13.50
CA ALA A 335 -14.10 -27.48 14.14
C ALA A 335 -15.39 -27.86 13.39
N SER A 336 -15.90 -26.97 12.54
CA SER A 336 -17.15 -27.15 11.81
C SER A 336 -17.00 -26.79 10.34
N ASP A 337 -17.92 -27.29 9.53
CA ASP A 337 -17.95 -26.98 8.10
C ASP A 337 -18.08 -25.48 7.86
N LEU A 338 -17.22 -24.98 6.97
CA LEU A 338 -17.30 -23.63 6.45
C LEU A 338 -18.39 -23.56 5.37
N PRO A 339 -19.10 -22.41 5.26
CA PRO A 339 -20.12 -22.22 4.24
C PRO A 339 -19.57 -22.43 2.82
N LEU A 340 -20.45 -22.86 1.91
CA LEU A 340 -20.14 -23.00 0.47
C LEU A 340 -20.37 -21.73 -0.33
N THR A 341 -21.00 -20.71 0.27
CA THR A 341 -21.18 -19.38 -0.30
C THR A 341 -21.29 -18.37 0.83
N GLY A 342 -20.65 -17.22 0.63
CA GLY A 342 -20.56 -16.20 1.67
C GLY A 342 -19.64 -16.62 2.82
N GLY A 343 -19.33 -15.67 3.69
CA GLY A 343 -18.33 -15.83 4.72
C GLY A 343 -17.13 -14.93 4.45
N THR A 344 -16.68 -14.25 5.50
CA THR A 344 -15.56 -13.33 5.43
C THR A 344 -14.57 -13.72 6.52
N LEU A 345 -13.32 -14.00 6.13
CA LEU A 345 -12.24 -14.25 7.06
C LEU A 345 -11.80 -12.93 7.69
N HIS A 346 -11.67 -12.94 9.01
CA HIS A 346 -11.09 -11.86 9.78
C HIS A 346 -9.99 -12.41 10.68
N TYR A 347 -8.97 -11.58 10.88
CA TYR A 347 -7.98 -11.77 11.92
C TYR A 347 -8.10 -10.63 12.94
N GLY A 348 -8.34 -11.00 14.20
CA GLY A 348 -8.58 -10.04 15.28
C GLY A 348 -9.73 -9.10 14.95
N TRP A 349 -10.97 -9.61 14.90
CA TRP A 349 -12.15 -8.76 14.65
C TRP A 349 -12.22 -7.61 15.67
N GLY A 350 -12.42 -6.38 15.18
CA GLY A 350 -12.37 -5.15 15.98
C GLY A 350 -10.99 -4.89 16.60
N TYR A 351 -9.91 -5.48 16.07
CA TYR A 351 -8.60 -5.58 16.71
C TYR A 351 -8.69 -6.09 18.16
N GLY A 352 -9.61 -7.04 18.37
CA GLY A 352 -9.79 -7.71 19.65
C GLY A 352 -8.47 -8.30 20.16
N ARG A 353 -8.22 -8.14 21.46
CA ARG A 353 -7.03 -8.60 22.14
C ARG A 353 -6.75 -10.06 21.82
N LEU A 354 -5.61 -10.37 21.21
CA LEU A 354 -5.17 -11.75 20.99
C LEU A 354 -4.61 -12.35 22.27
N ALA A 355 -5.47 -12.64 23.23
CA ALA A 355 -5.09 -13.30 24.48
C ALA A 355 -6.23 -14.15 25.02
N ASP A 356 -5.88 -15.18 25.79
CA ASP A 356 -6.83 -15.86 26.65
C ASP A 356 -7.04 -15.06 27.96
N GLY A 357 -8.25 -15.10 28.52
CA GLY A 357 -8.56 -14.58 29.86
C GLY A 357 -7.77 -13.33 30.30
N SER A 358 -6.88 -13.50 31.28
CA SER A 358 -5.95 -12.48 31.78
C SER A 358 -4.49 -12.73 31.37
N GLY A 359 -4.21 -13.64 30.43
CA GLY A 359 -2.87 -13.90 29.89
C GLY A 359 -2.40 -12.77 28.96
N PRO A 360 -1.10 -12.66 28.61
CA PRO A 360 -0.58 -11.52 27.86
C PRO A 360 -1.14 -11.46 26.44
N GLY A 361 -1.35 -10.27 25.89
CA GLY A 361 -1.67 -10.08 24.45
C GLY A 361 -0.46 -10.17 23.52
N GLN A 362 0.71 -9.75 24.00
CA GLN A 362 1.95 -9.72 23.21
C GLN A 362 2.47 -11.12 22.94
N GLY A 363 2.93 -11.36 21.70
CA GLY A 363 3.53 -12.63 21.28
C GLY A 363 2.53 -13.71 20.87
N ASN A 364 1.23 -13.39 20.84
CA ASN A 364 0.19 -14.35 20.47
C ASN A 364 -0.31 -14.23 19.03
N ALA A 365 0.10 -13.18 18.31
CA ALA A 365 -0.24 -13.03 16.91
C ALA A 365 0.59 -13.98 16.02
N VAL A 366 0.16 -14.14 14.77
CA VAL A 366 1.05 -14.53 13.68
C VAL A 366 1.89 -13.31 13.32
N TYR A 367 3.20 -13.47 13.25
CA TYR A 367 4.15 -12.40 12.92
C TYR A 367 4.93 -12.75 11.66
N ASP A 368 5.40 -11.73 10.95
CA ASP A 368 6.50 -11.88 9.99
C ASP A 368 7.86 -12.05 10.69
N ASP A 369 8.89 -12.23 9.87
CA ASP A 369 10.29 -12.32 10.28
C ASP A 369 10.91 -11.00 10.78
N ARG A 370 10.11 -9.92 10.85
CA ARG A 370 10.48 -8.61 11.40
C ARG A 370 9.66 -8.20 12.63
N GLY A 371 8.70 -9.03 13.04
CA GLY A 371 7.92 -8.86 14.26
C GLY A 371 6.67 -7.99 14.12
N LEU A 372 6.19 -7.75 12.89
CA LEU A 372 4.88 -7.13 12.67
C LEU A 372 3.78 -8.19 12.55
N PRO A 373 2.61 -7.95 13.15
CA PRO A 373 1.54 -8.93 13.16
C PRO A 373 0.81 -8.95 11.82
N VAL A 374 0.41 -10.14 11.39
CA VAL A 374 -0.52 -10.34 10.27
C VAL A 374 -1.81 -9.56 10.53
N TRP A 375 -2.44 -9.05 9.48
CA TRP A 375 -3.71 -8.36 9.57
C TRP A 375 -4.62 -8.66 8.36
N THR A 376 -5.93 -8.54 8.55
CA THR A 376 -6.90 -8.52 7.44
C THR A 376 -7.42 -7.09 7.28
N PRO A 377 -7.92 -6.67 6.11
CA PRO A 377 -8.75 -5.46 6.04
C PRO A 377 -9.92 -5.50 7.03
N ALA A 378 -10.43 -4.34 7.43
CA ALA A 378 -11.59 -4.21 8.31
C ALA A 378 -12.84 -4.82 7.67
N THR A 379 -12.98 -4.71 6.36
CA THR A 379 -14.03 -5.39 5.60
C THR A 379 -13.88 -6.91 5.62
N GLY A 380 -12.70 -7.41 6.03
CA GLY A 380 -12.28 -8.80 5.97
C GLY A 380 -12.02 -9.27 4.55
N VAL A 381 -11.59 -10.52 4.46
CA VAL A 381 -11.25 -11.17 3.18
C VAL A 381 -12.33 -12.18 2.86
N ALA A 382 -13.01 -12.02 1.73
CA ALA A 382 -14.07 -12.94 1.34
C ALA A 382 -13.50 -14.36 1.24
N VAL A 383 -14.17 -15.32 1.89
CA VAL A 383 -13.80 -16.73 1.76
C VAL A 383 -14.20 -17.16 0.36
N ALA A 384 -13.22 -17.44 -0.49
CA ALA A 384 -13.46 -17.95 -1.82
C ALA A 384 -14.03 -19.37 -1.68
N THR A 385 -15.33 -19.48 -1.90
CA THR A 385 -16.08 -20.74 -1.85
C THR A 385 -16.43 -21.17 -3.27
N GLY A 386 -15.55 -21.94 -3.89
CA GLY A 386 -15.85 -22.47 -5.21
C GLY A 386 -14.71 -23.31 -5.72
N ALA A 387 -15.05 -24.45 -6.31
CA ALA A 387 -14.13 -25.14 -7.20
C ALA A 387 -13.58 -24.11 -8.19
N LEU A 388 -12.26 -24.11 -8.34
CA LEU A 388 -11.55 -23.30 -9.32
C LEU A 388 -12.32 -23.32 -10.66
N GLN A 389 -12.75 -22.16 -11.14
CA GLN A 389 -13.35 -22.10 -12.47
C GLN A 389 -12.25 -22.40 -13.48
N ALA A 390 -12.46 -23.38 -14.36
CA ALA A 390 -11.49 -23.63 -15.42
C ALA A 390 -11.39 -22.36 -16.29
N LEU A 391 -10.19 -21.79 -16.35
CA LEU A 391 -9.92 -20.69 -17.26
C LEU A 391 -9.98 -21.24 -18.68
N SER A 392 -10.62 -20.51 -19.59
CA SER A 392 -10.65 -20.91 -21.01
C SER A 392 -9.25 -20.71 -21.61
N VAL A 393 -8.50 -21.80 -21.73
CA VAL A 393 -7.17 -21.82 -22.31
C VAL A 393 -7.25 -22.24 -23.78
N THR A 394 -6.53 -21.51 -24.62
CA THR A 394 -6.32 -21.82 -26.04
C THR A 394 -4.83 -21.91 -26.34
N GLN A 395 -4.46 -22.47 -27.49
CA GLN A 395 -3.06 -22.42 -27.95
C GLN A 395 -2.89 -21.35 -29.02
N ASP A 396 -1.87 -20.51 -28.86
CA ASP A 396 -1.48 -19.55 -29.89
C ASP A 396 -0.67 -20.22 -31.00
N ALA A 397 -0.27 -19.45 -32.01
CA ALA A 397 0.50 -19.96 -33.15
C ALA A 397 1.90 -20.47 -32.78
N ALA A 398 2.42 -20.10 -31.60
CA ALA A 398 3.68 -20.59 -31.06
C ALA A 398 3.50 -21.83 -30.16
N GLY A 399 2.24 -22.29 -29.96
CA GLY A 399 1.90 -23.42 -29.11
C GLY A 399 1.76 -23.10 -27.63
N ARG A 400 1.80 -21.81 -27.24
CA ARG A 400 1.64 -21.37 -25.86
C ARG A 400 0.19 -21.44 -25.43
N ASN A 401 -0.04 -21.90 -24.21
CA ASN A 401 -1.31 -21.92 -23.52
C ASN A 401 -1.69 -20.49 -23.09
N VAL A 402 -2.59 -19.86 -23.83
CA VAL A 402 -3.00 -18.47 -23.61
C VAL A 402 -4.45 -18.39 -23.18
N ALA A 403 -4.72 -17.48 -22.26
CA ALA A 403 -6.07 -17.09 -21.85
C ALA A 403 -6.24 -15.57 -21.94
N ALA A 404 -7.49 -15.11 -22.03
CA ALA A 404 -7.83 -13.69 -22.00
C ALA A 404 -8.91 -13.42 -20.95
N LEU A 405 -8.68 -12.41 -20.12
CA LEU A 405 -9.68 -11.85 -19.21
C LEU A 405 -10.02 -10.44 -19.70
N HIS A 406 -11.13 -10.33 -20.42
CA HIS A 406 -11.63 -9.06 -20.96
C HIS A 406 -12.10 -8.12 -19.84
N ALA A 407 -12.11 -6.81 -20.12
CA ALA A 407 -12.52 -5.76 -19.18
C ALA A 407 -11.92 -5.86 -17.76
N THR A 408 -10.74 -6.48 -17.64
CA THR A 408 -10.03 -6.76 -16.39
C THR A 408 -8.61 -6.24 -16.55
N GLY A 409 -8.08 -5.45 -15.62
CA GLY A 409 -6.64 -5.14 -15.61
C GLY A 409 -5.88 -5.75 -14.43
N LEU A 410 -4.57 -5.50 -14.40
CA LEU A 410 -3.68 -6.20 -13.47
C LEU A 410 -4.01 -5.94 -12.01
N ARG A 411 -4.38 -4.72 -11.63
CA ARG A 411 -4.65 -4.37 -10.21
C ARG A 411 -5.82 -5.13 -9.58
N GLU A 412 -6.55 -5.85 -10.40
CA GLU A 412 -7.72 -6.61 -10.00
C GLU A 412 -7.47 -8.11 -10.03
N VAL A 413 -6.26 -8.47 -10.47
CA VAL A 413 -5.78 -9.81 -10.64
C VAL A 413 -4.69 -10.07 -9.63
N GLN A 414 -4.89 -11.10 -8.84
CA GLN A 414 -3.86 -11.70 -8.02
C GLN A 414 -3.54 -13.07 -8.59
N VAL A 415 -2.27 -13.45 -8.54
CA VAL A 415 -1.78 -14.73 -9.05
C VAL A 415 -1.29 -15.58 -7.88
N SER A 416 -1.68 -16.86 -7.86
CA SER A 416 -1.17 -17.87 -6.91
C SER A 416 -0.93 -19.19 -7.63
N ASP A 417 0.18 -19.87 -7.30
CA ASP A 417 0.63 -21.12 -7.93
C ASP A 417 0.26 -22.41 -7.15
N ALA A 418 -0.43 -22.25 -6.00
CA ALA A 418 -0.51 -23.25 -4.93
C ALA A 418 -1.26 -24.57 -5.27
N SER A 419 -1.69 -24.78 -6.53
CA SER A 419 -2.45 -25.97 -6.95
C SER A 419 -1.92 -26.71 -8.18
N GLY A 420 -0.65 -26.55 -8.57
CA GLY A 420 -0.06 -27.26 -9.71
C GLY A 420 -0.54 -26.69 -11.05
N GLY A 421 -0.69 -25.36 -11.11
CA GLY A 421 -1.22 -24.57 -12.20
C GLY A 421 -1.31 -23.10 -11.77
N VAL A 422 -1.74 -22.21 -12.68
CA VAL A 422 -1.90 -20.78 -12.38
C VAL A 422 -3.33 -20.52 -11.92
N THR A 423 -3.50 -19.91 -10.74
CA THR A 423 -4.78 -19.37 -10.28
C THR A 423 -4.79 -17.86 -10.43
N ILE A 424 -5.80 -17.32 -11.13
CA ILE A 424 -6.03 -15.88 -11.32
C ILE A 424 -7.31 -15.49 -10.60
N LEU A 425 -7.20 -14.51 -9.71
CA LEU A 425 -8.36 -13.88 -9.08
C LEU A 425 -8.91 -12.74 -9.93
N HIS A 426 -10.22 -12.56 -9.92
CA HIS A 426 -10.86 -11.32 -10.36
C HIS A 426 -12.17 -11.16 -9.58
N GLY A 427 -12.21 -10.20 -8.65
CA GLY A 427 -13.30 -10.04 -7.69
C GLY A 427 -13.45 -11.27 -6.79
N SER A 428 -14.65 -11.83 -6.69
CA SER A 428 -14.93 -13.06 -5.91
C SER A 428 -14.71 -14.35 -6.70
N THR A 429 -14.21 -14.27 -7.93
CA THR A 429 -14.01 -15.43 -8.82
C THR A 429 -12.55 -15.83 -8.86
N ALA A 430 -12.28 -17.14 -8.68
CA ALA A 430 -10.97 -17.74 -8.88
C ALA A 430 -10.98 -18.60 -10.14
N TYR A 431 -10.17 -18.20 -11.13
CA TYR A 431 -9.93 -18.95 -12.35
C TYR A 431 -8.67 -19.79 -12.19
N HIS A 432 -8.64 -21.01 -12.73
CA HIS A 432 -7.47 -21.87 -12.70
C HIS A 432 -7.21 -22.51 -14.05
N ALA A 433 -5.93 -22.61 -14.39
CA ALA A 433 -5.43 -23.38 -15.50
C ALA A 433 -4.27 -24.26 -15.03
N ALA A 434 -4.36 -25.56 -15.27
CA ALA A 434 -3.27 -26.50 -14.95
C ALA A 434 -2.00 -26.23 -15.79
N ALA A 435 -2.16 -25.62 -16.96
CA ALA A 435 -1.07 -25.12 -17.79
C ALA A 435 -1.49 -23.78 -18.40
N LEU A 436 -0.72 -22.73 -18.11
CA LEU A 436 -0.94 -21.38 -18.61
C LEU A 436 0.40 -20.71 -18.79
N ASP A 437 0.66 -20.24 -20.00
CA ASP A 437 1.90 -19.60 -20.40
C ASP A 437 1.75 -18.08 -20.39
N VAL A 438 0.58 -17.58 -20.79
CA VAL A 438 0.27 -16.14 -20.83
C VAL A 438 -1.21 -15.91 -20.48
N VAL A 439 -1.50 -14.90 -19.66
CA VAL A 439 -2.84 -14.30 -19.58
C VAL A 439 -2.83 -12.88 -20.12
N ALA A 440 -3.73 -12.60 -21.07
CA ALA A 440 -3.99 -11.26 -21.56
C ALA A 440 -5.04 -10.57 -20.69
N LEU A 441 -4.73 -9.34 -20.29
CA LEU A 441 -5.59 -8.40 -19.59
C LEU A 441 -5.83 -7.18 -20.49
N THR A 442 -6.78 -6.32 -20.11
CA THR A 442 -7.09 -5.11 -20.89
C THR A 442 -5.93 -4.12 -20.93
N ASP A 443 -5.10 -4.08 -19.88
CA ASP A 443 -3.99 -3.15 -19.69
C ASP A 443 -2.60 -3.77 -19.88
N GLY A 444 -2.51 -5.04 -20.28
CA GLY A 444 -1.24 -5.74 -20.50
C GLY A 444 -1.36 -7.25 -20.47
N ARG A 445 -0.27 -7.93 -20.11
CA ARG A 445 -0.25 -9.38 -19.98
C ARG A 445 0.69 -9.83 -18.88
N LEU A 446 0.33 -10.94 -18.23
CA LEU A 446 1.23 -11.69 -17.35
C LEU A 446 1.79 -12.89 -18.11
N VAL A 447 3.10 -13.12 -17.95
CA VAL A 447 3.83 -14.20 -18.62
C VAL A 447 4.39 -15.16 -17.57
N PHE A 448 4.02 -16.43 -17.68
CA PHE A 448 4.45 -17.54 -16.82
C PHE A 448 5.37 -18.52 -17.57
N ASP A 449 5.44 -18.41 -18.89
CA ASP A 449 6.30 -19.24 -19.72
C ASP A 449 7.78 -18.95 -19.44
N VAL A 450 8.46 -19.96 -18.90
CA VAL A 450 9.88 -19.93 -18.57
C VAL A 450 10.79 -19.75 -19.80
N ASP A 451 10.29 -20.03 -20.99
CA ASP A 451 11.02 -19.90 -22.25
C ASP A 451 10.61 -18.65 -23.05
N ASP A 452 9.68 -17.83 -22.54
CA ASP A 452 9.32 -16.55 -23.17
C ASP A 452 10.50 -15.57 -23.18
N ALA A 453 10.52 -14.68 -24.17
CA ALA A 453 11.49 -13.60 -24.28
C ALA A 453 11.58 -12.75 -23.00
N ALA A 454 10.46 -12.53 -22.30
CA ALA A 454 10.44 -11.82 -21.03
C ALA A 454 11.27 -12.55 -19.95
N ALA A 455 11.12 -13.88 -19.84
CA ALA A 455 11.86 -14.69 -18.89
C ALA A 455 13.36 -14.74 -19.25
N GLN A 456 13.71 -14.78 -20.53
CA GLN A 456 15.11 -14.69 -21.00
C GLN A 456 15.74 -13.33 -20.65
N VAL A 457 15.00 -12.24 -20.80
CA VAL A 457 15.47 -10.90 -20.40
C VAL A 457 15.70 -10.83 -18.90
N VAL A 458 14.75 -11.31 -18.07
CA VAL A 458 14.90 -11.37 -16.60
C VAL A 458 16.16 -12.16 -16.21
N ARG A 459 16.41 -13.31 -16.85
CA ARG A 459 17.62 -14.11 -16.60
C ARG A 459 18.91 -13.41 -17.00
N LEU A 460 18.92 -12.67 -18.11
CA LEU A 460 20.08 -11.86 -18.51
C LEU A 460 20.36 -10.74 -17.51
N TYR A 461 19.33 -10.06 -17.00
CA TYR A 461 19.48 -9.07 -15.93
C TYR A 461 20.07 -9.68 -14.66
N LYS A 462 19.56 -10.85 -14.24
CA LYS A 462 20.11 -11.57 -13.09
C LYS A 462 21.57 -11.96 -13.30
N ALA A 463 21.90 -12.57 -14.44
CA ALA A 463 23.24 -13.07 -14.72
C ALA A 463 24.27 -11.94 -14.92
N ALA A 464 23.90 -10.86 -15.63
CA ALA A 464 24.83 -9.76 -15.90
C ALA A 464 24.90 -8.74 -14.75
N LEU A 465 23.76 -8.37 -14.17
CA LEU A 465 23.63 -7.20 -13.29
C LEU A 465 23.21 -7.54 -11.85
N ASN A 466 22.83 -8.79 -11.58
CA ASN A 466 22.37 -9.27 -10.27
C ASN A 466 21.16 -8.50 -9.70
N ARG A 467 20.22 -8.12 -10.57
CA ARG A 467 18.96 -7.48 -10.18
C ARG A 467 17.85 -7.84 -11.16
N ALA A 468 16.60 -7.54 -10.82
CA ALA A 468 15.49 -7.57 -11.76
C ALA A 468 15.55 -6.35 -12.72
N PRO A 469 14.97 -6.46 -13.93
CA PRO A 469 14.78 -5.31 -14.81
C PRO A 469 13.76 -4.34 -14.24
N ASP A 470 13.94 -3.04 -14.50
CA ASP A 470 12.84 -2.09 -14.36
C ASP A 470 11.82 -2.28 -15.51
N PRO A 471 10.56 -1.84 -15.36
CA PRO A 471 9.53 -2.04 -16.37
C PRO A 471 9.88 -1.48 -17.75
N GLY A 472 10.55 -0.33 -17.79
CA GLY A 472 10.95 0.32 -19.05
C GLY A 472 12.07 -0.45 -19.76
N GLY A 473 13.10 -0.85 -19.01
CA GLY A 473 14.18 -1.71 -19.48
C GLY A 473 13.66 -3.06 -19.99
N LEU A 474 12.82 -3.74 -19.22
CA LEU A 474 12.18 -5.00 -19.61
C LEU A 474 11.46 -4.85 -20.95
N GLN A 475 10.59 -3.85 -21.07
CA GLN A 475 9.82 -3.59 -22.28
C GLN A 475 10.73 -3.31 -23.49
N HIS A 476 11.78 -2.51 -23.31
CA HIS A 476 12.71 -2.17 -24.37
C HIS A 476 13.40 -3.41 -24.95
N HIS A 477 13.89 -4.30 -24.08
CA HIS A 477 14.59 -5.51 -24.53
C HIS A 477 13.65 -6.55 -25.14
N ILE A 478 12.44 -6.70 -24.60
CA ILE A 478 11.41 -7.55 -25.22
C ILE A 478 11.08 -7.04 -26.63
N ALA A 479 10.91 -5.73 -26.81
CA ALA A 479 10.66 -5.13 -28.12
C ALA A 479 11.83 -5.35 -29.10
N PHE A 480 13.07 -5.27 -28.63
CA PHE A 480 14.25 -5.58 -29.44
C PHE A 480 14.24 -7.02 -29.96
N LEU A 481 13.94 -7.99 -29.08
CA LEU A 481 13.83 -9.40 -29.47
C LEU A 481 12.66 -9.64 -30.41
N ALA A 482 11.50 -9.02 -30.15
CA ALA A 482 10.33 -9.11 -31.01
C ALA A 482 10.57 -8.53 -32.43
N ALA A 483 11.46 -7.54 -32.55
CA ALA A 483 11.89 -6.98 -33.83
C ALA A 483 12.93 -7.85 -34.58
N GLY A 484 13.27 -9.04 -34.06
CA GLY A 484 14.22 -9.97 -34.67
C GLY A 484 15.65 -9.83 -34.18
N GLY A 485 15.89 -9.04 -33.13
CA GLY A 485 17.18 -9.00 -32.45
C GLY A 485 17.55 -10.36 -31.82
N SER A 486 18.84 -10.69 -31.78
CA SER A 486 19.33 -11.94 -31.18
C SER A 486 19.68 -11.78 -29.70
N LEU A 487 19.56 -12.87 -28.92
CA LEU A 487 20.07 -12.91 -27.53
C LEU A 487 21.57 -12.62 -27.46
N GLU A 488 22.33 -12.97 -28.51
CA GLU A 488 23.77 -12.66 -28.61
C GLU A 488 24.02 -11.15 -28.65
N THR A 489 23.29 -10.43 -29.51
CA THR A 489 23.36 -8.96 -29.55
C THR A 489 22.91 -8.35 -28.22
N LEU A 490 21.87 -8.92 -27.60
CA LEU A 490 21.39 -8.44 -26.33
C LEU A 490 22.43 -8.65 -25.21
N ALA A 491 23.02 -9.84 -25.11
CA ALA A 491 24.11 -10.16 -24.19
C ALA A 491 25.32 -9.24 -24.39
N HIS A 492 25.70 -8.99 -25.64
CA HIS A 492 26.73 -8.00 -25.98
C HIS A 492 26.39 -6.61 -25.42
N ASN A 493 25.14 -6.16 -25.58
CA ASN A 493 24.70 -4.86 -25.06
C ASN A 493 24.74 -4.79 -23.52
N PHE A 494 24.38 -5.88 -22.82
CA PHE A 494 24.55 -5.94 -21.36
C PHE A 494 26.01 -5.80 -20.96
N LEU A 495 26.91 -6.55 -21.61
CA LEU A 495 28.34 -6.50 -21.34
C LEU A 495 28.94 -5.12 -21.66
N ALA A 496 28.46 -4.46 -22.71
CA ALA A 496 28.90 -3.12 -23.11
C ALA A 496 28.25 -1.99 -22.27
N SER A 497 27.23 -2.28 -21.48
CA SER A 497 26.49 -1.26 -20.71
C SER A 497 27.37 -0.60 -19.66
N ALA A 498 27.13 0.70 -19.41
CA ALA A 498 27.82 1.44 -18.36
C ALA A 498 27.63 0.79 -16.97
N GLU A 499 26.46 0.19 -16.73
CA GLU A 499 26.14 -0.49 -15.48
C GLU A 499 26.98 -1.77 -15.28
N PHE A 500 27.15 -2.58 -16.33
CA PHE A 500 28.06 -3.72 -16.26
C PHE A 500 29.51 -3.25 -16.11
N GLN A 501 29.95 -2.22 -16.83
CA GLN A 501 31.32 -1.72 -16.73
C GLN A 501 31.64 -1.11 -15.34
N ALA A 502 30.66 -0.47 -14.70
CA ALA A 502 30.84 0.17 -13.39
C ALA A 502 31.10 -0.83 -12.23
N GLY A 503 30.70 -2.09 -12.38
CA GLY A 503 30.87 -3.11 -11.32
C GLY A 503 32.29 -3.69 -11.17
N GLY A 504 33.31 -3.06 -11.75
CA GLY A 504 34.72 -3.31 -11.42
C GLY A 504 35.36 -4.58 -12.01
N ALA A 505 34.68 -5.28 -12.92
CA ALA A 505 35.25 -6.42 -13.63
C ALA A 505 36.31 -5.97 -14.64
N THR A 506 37.54 -6.48 -14.56
CA THR A 506 38.62 -6.13 -15.50
C THR A 506 38.98 -7.31 -16.41
N GLY A 507 38.87 -7.10 -17.72
CA GLY A 507 39.13 -8.11 -18.73
C GLY A 507 38.12 -9.28 -18.73
N ALA A 508 38.21 -10.16 -19.73
CA ALA A 508 37.24 -11.24 -19.93
C ALA A 508 37.13 -12.19 -18.72
N ALA A 509 38.27 -12.50 -18.06
CA ALA A 509 38.27 -13.36 -16.88
C ALA A 509 37.55 -12.72 -15.68
N GLY A 510 37.72 -11.41 -15.47
CA GLY A 510 37.01 -10.69 -14.41
C GLY A 510 35.51 -10.59 -14.69
N SER A 511 35.13 -10.35 -15.95
CA SER A 511 33.72 -10.31 -16.36
C SER A 511 33.02 -11.64 -16.18
N LEU A 512 33.67 -12.75 -16.56
CA LEU A 512 33.15 -14.09 -16.33
C LEU A 512 32.96 -14.38 -14.84
N ALA A 513 33.99 -14.12 -14.02
CA ALA A 513 33.91 -14.37 -12.58
C ALA A 513 32.75 -13.62 -11.91
N ARG A 514 32.43 -12.42 -12.40
CA ARG A 514 31.25 -11.68 -11.95
C ARG A 514 29.94 -12.35 -12.37
N ILE A 515 29.81 -12.75 -13.64
CA ILE A 515 28.61 -13.44 -14.14
C ILE A 515 28.37 -14.72 -13.34
N GLU A 516 29.42 -15.51 -13.11
CA GLU A 516 29.37 -16.71 -12.27
C GLU A 516 28.97 -16.38 -10.83
N SER A 517 29.56 -15.34 -10.23
CA SER A 517 29.22 -14.92 -8.87
C SER A 517 27.76 -14.49 -8.73
N ASN A 518 27.18 -13.83 -9.74
CA ASN A 518 25.79 -13.39 -9.72
C ASN A 518 24.79 -14.57 -9.71
N VAL A 519 25.17 -15.69 -10.32
CA VAL A 519 24.32 -16.88 -10.45
C VAL A 519 24.60 -17.92 -9.36
N TYR A 520 25.86 -18.21 -9.05
CA TYR A 520 26.26 -19.31 -8.16
C TYR A 520 26.69 -18.86 -6.75
N GLY A 521 26.86 -17.56 -6.52
CA GLY A 521 27.39 -17.02 -5.26
C GLY A 521 28.91 -17.22 -5.07
N THR A 522 29.47 -16.62 -4.01
CA THR A 522 30.92 -16.48 -3.80
C THR A 522 31.63 -17.77 -3.33
N ALA A 523 30.90 -18.72 -2.74
CA ALA A 523 31.45 -19.99 -2.25
C ALA A 523 31.63 -21.05 -3.36
N SER A 524 30.83 -20.97 -4.43
CA SER A 524 30.80 -21.94 -5.54
C SER A 524 31.56 -21.49 -6.79
N ALA A 525 31.93 -20.20 -6.89
CA ALA A 525 32.72 -19.63 -7.98
C ALA A 525 34.11 -20.31 -8.16
N ARG A 526 34.59 -21.06 -7.16
CA ARG A 526 35.89 -21.77 -7.21
C ARG A 526 35.87 -23.14 -7.91
N SER A 527 34.71 -23.74 -8.20
CA SER A 527 34.64 -25.08 -8.85
C SER A 527 34.32 -25.06 -10.36
N ALA A 528 33.95 -23.92 -10.95
CA ALA A 528 33.68 -23.79 -12.39
C ALA A 528 34.89 -23.22 -13.18
N SER A 529 35.97 -22.84 -12.49
CA SER A 529 37.09 -22.16 -13.12
C SER A 529 37.95 -23.07 -14.02
N LEU A 530 38.01 -22.67 -15.30
CA LEU A 530 39.17 -22.73 -16.21
C LEU A 530 39.38 -23.94 -17.16
N SER A 531 38.37 -24.75 -17.48
CA SER A 531 38.47 -25.70 -18.62
C SER A 531 37.42 -25.55 -19.73
N ALA A 532 36.36 -24.75 -19.53
CA ALA A 532 35.30 -24.55 -20.53
C ALA A 532 35.53 -23.33 -21.46
N PHE A 533 36.45 -22.43 -21.10
CA PHE A 533 36.57 -21.12 -21.74
C PHE A 533 37.60 -21.00 -22.85
N SER A 534 38.26 -22.09 -23.25
CA SER A 534 39.25 -22.00 -24.34
C SER A 534 38.63 -22.01 -25.75
N SER A 535 37.29 -21.96 -25.89
CA SER A 535 36.64 -21.93 -27.22
C SER A 535 35.39 -21.04 -27.38
N GLU A 536 34.73 -20.57 -26.31
CA GLU A 536 33.50 -19.76 -26.40
C GLU A 536 33.74 -18.30 -25.97
N GLY A 537 33.19 -17.33 -26.72
CA GLY A 537 33.27 -15.89 -26.39
C GLY A 537 32.48 -15.52 -25.12
N LEU A 538 32.75 -14.34 -24.56
CA LEU A 538 32.15 -13.90 -23.29
C LEU A 538 30.61 -13.74 -23.38
N GLU A 539 30.11 -13.29 -24.53
CA GLU A 539 28.68 -13.22 -24.86
C GLU A 539 28.02 -14.60 -24.78
N GLN A 540 28.65 -15.61 -25.40
CA GLN A 540 28.15 -16.98 -25.41
C GLN A 540 28.13 -17.56 -24.00
N ALA A 541 29.14 -17.26 -23.18
CA ALA A 541 29.18 -17.69 -21.80
C ALA A 541 28.10 -17.01 -20.94
N LEU A 542 27.84 -15.71 -21.14
CA LEU A 542 26.74 -15.02 -20.47
C LEU A 542 25.40 -15.69 -20.82
N ILE A 543 25.17 -16.00 -22.10
CA ILE A 543 23.96 -16.71 -22.53
C ILE A 543 23.89 -18.10 -21.90
N SER A 544 24.96 -18.89 -21.96
CA SER A 544 25.02 -20.26 -21.42
C SER A 544 24.79 -20.30 -19.90
N ILE A 545 25.32 -19.33 -19.15
CA ILE A 545 25.10 -19.20 -17.70
C ILE A 545 23.69 -18.67 -17.41
N SER A 546 23.23 -17.67 -18.18
CA SER A 546 21.89 -17.08 -18.05
C SER A 546 20.80 -18.12 -18.24
N GLU A 547 20.93 -18.98 -19.25
CA GLU A 547 19.95 -20.03 -19.57
C GLU A 547 20.24 -21.36 -18.86
N GLY A 548 21.32 -21.42 -18.07
CA GLY A 548 21.71 -22.59 -17.31
C GLY A 548 20.72 -22.94 -16.21
N ARG A 549 20.77 -24.20 -15.76
CA ARG A 549 19.87 -24.75 -14.72
C ARG A 549 19.79 -23.87 -13.47
N GLU A 550 20.94 -23.43 -12.97
CA GLU A 550 20.99 -22.67 -11.72
C GLU A 550 20.31 -21.30 -11.84
N ASN A 551 20.59 -20.56 -12.91
CA ASN A 551 19.98 -19.25 -13.07
C ASN A 551 18.47 -19.35 -13.36
N ARG A 552 18.04 -20.38 -14.09
CA ARG A 552 16.62 -20.70 -14.25
C ARG A 552 15.96 -20.98 -12.91
N ALA A 553 16.62 -21.70 -12.00
CA ALA A 553 16.12 -21.91 -10.63
C ALA A 553 16.09 -20.60 -9.82
N ASN A 554 17.14 -19.76 -9.92
CA ASN A 554 17.21 -18.48 -9.24
C ASN A 554 16.10 -17.48 -9.66
N THR A 555 15.59 -17.60 -10.87
CA THR A 555 14.52 -16.73 -11.40
C THR A 555 13.15 -17.40 -11.39
N ALA A 556 13.03 -18.66 -10.95
CA ALA A 556 11.79 -19.43 -11.03
C ALA A 556 10.64 -18.73 -10.30
N GLY A 557 10.84 -18.31 -9.05
CA GLY A 557 9.80 -17.63 -8.27
C GLY A 557 9.31 -16.32 -8.91
N GLN A 558 10.18 -15.57 -9.60
CA GLN A 558 9.77 -14.36 -10.32
C GLN A 558 8.91 -14.67 -11.56
N ILE A 559 9.18 -15.78 -12.23
CA ILE A 559 8.42 -16.22 -13.41
C ILE A 559 7.09 -16.87 -12.98
N GLU A 560 7.11 -17.66 -11.90
CA GLU A 560 5.93 -18.29 -11.28
C GLU A 560 4.92 -17.25 -10.80
N ALA A 561 5.39 -16.14 -10.22
CA ALA A 561 4.55 -14.99 -9.86
C ALA A 561 3.95 -14.26 -11.10
N GLY A 562 4.48 -14.50 -12.29
CA GLY A 562 4.06 -13.87 -13.54
C GLY A 562 4.80 -12.56 -13.83
N ILE A 563 5.48 -12.51 -14.97
CA ILE A 563 6.15 -11.29 -15.44
C ILE A 563 5.11 -10.35 -16.04
N TRP A 564 4.89 -9.20 -15.41
CA TRP A 564 4.02 -8.16 -15.92
C TRP A 564 4.63 -7.42 -17.11
N ILE A 565 3.86 -7.31 -18.19
CA ILE A 565 4.20 -6.56 -19.40
C ILE A 565 3.04 -5.60 -19.71
N PRO A 566 3.20 -4.30 -19.43
CA PRO A 566 2.17 -3.30 -19.74
C PRO A 566 1.85 -3.24 -21.23
N ASP A 567 0.59 -3.01 -21.56
CA ASP A 567 0.18 -2.79 -22.94
C ASP A 567 0.62 -1.40 -23.42
N GLN A 568 1.43 -1.36 -24.48
CA GLN A 568 1.98 -0.13 -25.04
C GLN A 568 0.91 0.79 -25.67
N THR A 569 -0.30 0.30 -25.89
CA THR A 569 -1.42 1.10 -26.37
C THR A 569 -2.31 1.54 -25.21
N ALA A 570 -2.56 0.68 -24.21
CA ALA A 570 -3.44 1.00 -23.10
C ALA A 570 -2.87 2.09 -22.18
N VAL A 571 -1.58 2.01 -21.84
CA VAL A 571 -0.96 2.95 -20.88
C VAL A 571 -0.98 4.41 -21.40
N PRO A 572 -0.60 4.71 -22.66
CA PRO A 572 -0.74 6.07 -23.19
C PRO A 572 -2.20 6.54 -23.31
N ILE A 573 -3.16 5.64 -23.58
CA ILE A 573 -4.59 5.99 -23.60
C ILE A 573 -5.09 6.36 -22.20
N ALA A 574 -4.66 5.64 -21.15
CA ALA A 574 -5.03 5.99 -19.78
C ALA A 574 -4.46 7.33 -19.34
N ARG A 575 -3.21 7.65 -19.71
CA ARG A 575 -2.66 9.00 -19.53
C ARG A 575 -3.44 10.05 -20.30
N LEU A 576 -3.84 9.75 -21.53
CA LEU A 576 -4.65 10.69 -22.31
C LEU A 576 -6.00 10.95 -21.65
N TYR A 577 -6.62 9.95 -21.01
CA TYR A 577 -7.83 10.12 -20.19
C TYR A 577 -7.59 11.09 -19.03
N ASP A 578 -6.50 10.90 -18.31
CA ASP A 578 -6.12 11.76 -17.18
C ASP A 578 -5.88 13.20 -17.64
N ALA A 579 -5.06 13.39 -18.68
CA ALA A 579 -4.77 14.70 -19.24
C ALA A 579 -6.03 15.41 -19.79
N ALA A 580 -6.91 14.67 -20.46
CA ALA A 580 -8.09 15.23 -21.12
C ALA A 580 -9.26 15.46 -20.14
N PHE A 581 -9.43 14.64 -19.12
CA PHE A 581 -10.64 14.63 -18.29
C PHE A 581 -10.39 14.69 -16.78
N GLY A 582 -9.13 14.70 -16.35
CA GLY A 582 -8.74 14.72 -14.93
C GLY A 582 -9.14 13.43 -14.19
N ARG A 583 -9.24 12.31 -14.91
CA ARG A 583 -9.64 11.01 -14.35
C ARG A 583 -9.07 9.85 -15.17
N LEU A 584 -8.96 8.69 -14.53
CA LEU A 584 -8.62 7.43 -15.19
C LEU A 584 -9.80 6.88 -16.00
N PRO A 585 -9.56 5.99 -16.99
CA PRO A 585 -10.62 5.37 -17.77
C PRO A 585 -11.43 4.36 -16.95
N ASP A 586 -12.70 4.17 -17.31
CA ASP A 586 -13.41 2.94 -16.97
C ASP A 586 -12.96 1.79 -17.91
N ARG A 587 -13.21 0.54 -17.52
CA ARG A 587 -12.71 -0.63 -18.26
C ARG A 587 -13.23 -0.72 -19.68
N GLY A 588 -14.52 -0.43 -19.85
CA GLY A 588 -15.18 -0.50 -21.15
C GLY A 588 -14.64 0.58 -22.08
N GLY A 589 -14.45 1.78 -21.57
CA GLY A 589 -13.81 2.89 -22.26
C GLY A 589 -12.40 2.53 -22.74
N LEU A 590 -11.54 2.05 -21.83
CA LEU A 590 -10.17 1.67 -22.18
C LEU A 590 -10.14 0.56 -23.25
N GLU A 591 -10.89 -0.53 -23.04
CA GLU A 591 -10.93 -1.66 -23.98
C GLU A 591 -11.38 -1.22 -25.38
N ASN A 592 -12.40 -0.36 -25.46
CA ASN A 592 -12.90 0.16 -26.73
C ASN A 592 -11.84 0.99 -27.49
N TRP A 593 -11.12 1.87 -26.80
CA TRP A 593 -10.09 2.70 -27.45
C TRP A 593 -8.85 1.90 -27.82
N VAL A 594 -8.41 0.97 -26.96
CA VAL A 594 -7.32 0.05 -27.26
C VAL A 594 -7.66 -0.80 -28.49
N ALA A 595 -8.87 -1.34 -28.56
CA ALA A 595 -9.34 -2.10 -29.72
C ALA A 595 -9.41 -1.25 -31.00
N ALA A 596 -9.85 0.02 -30.89
CA ALA A 596 -9.89 0.93 -32.03
C ALA A 596 -8.50 1.25 -32.57
N VAL A 597 -7.50 1.43 -31.70
CA VAL A 597 -6.12 1.71 -32.11
C VAL A 597 -5.44 0.45 -32.67
N LYS A 598 -5.51 -0.68 -31.97
CA LYS A 598 -4.93 -1.95 -32.44
C LYS A 598 -5.58 -2.46 -33.72
N GLY A 599 -6.89 -2.23 -33.87
CA GLY A 599 -7.65 -2.51 -35.08
C GLY A 599 -7.42 -1.51 -36.22
N GLN A 600 -6.50 -0.54 -36.05
CA GLN A 600 -6.14 0.48 -37.03
C GLN A 600 -7.31 1.37 -37.49
N LYS A 601 -8.39 1.44 -36.70
CA LYS A 601 -9.49 2.37 -36.96
C LYS A 601 -9.06 3.82 -36.75
N PHE A 602 -8.20 4.03 -35.74
CA PHE A 602 -7.54 5.31 -35.47
C PHE A 602 -6.09 5.05 -35.09
N THR A 603 -5.22 6.03 -35.33
CA THR A 603 -3.88 6.07 -34.71
C THR A 603 -3.97 6.72 -33.33
N PHE A 604 -3.05 6.40 -32.42
CA PHE A 604 -3.00 7.06 -31.11
C PHE A 604 -2.93 8.59 -31.22
N ALA A 605 -2.15 9.10 -32.18
CA ALA A 605 -2.02 10.54 -32.43
C ALA A 605 -3.30 11.22 -32.93
N GLN A 606 -4.29 10.47 -33.44
CA GLN A 606 -5.59 11.00 -33.86
C GLN A 606 -6.63 11.05 -32.74
N LEU A 607 -6.44 10.29 -31.65
CA LEU A 607 -7.41 10.22 -30.56
C LEU A 607 -7.67 11.58 -29.89
N PRO A 608 -6.66 12.41 -29.58
CA PRO A 608 -6.88 13.71 -28.96
C PRO A 608 -7.83 14.60 -29.76
N ASP A 609 -7.57 14.80 -31.05
CA ASP A 609 -8.44 15.63 -31.91
C ASP A 609 -9.85 15.02 -32.04
N LEU A 610 -9.99 13.69 -32.03
CA LEU A 610 -11.29 13.04 -31.98
C LEU A 610 -12.02 13.31 -30.66
N TRP A 611 -11.34 13.23 -29.52
CA TRP A 611 -11.93 13.39 -28.20
C TRP A 611 -12.45 14.82 -27.96
N LEU A 612 -11.78 15.82 -28.52
CA LEU A 612 -12.24 17.21 -28.51
C LEU A 612 -13.63 17.39 -29.16
N THR A 613 -14.07 16.44 -29.99
CA THR A 613 -15.41 16.46 -30.61
C THR A 613 -16.48 15.71 -29.82
N THR A 614 -16.12 15.06 -28.71
CA THR A 614 -17.04 14.22 -27.94
C THR A 614 -17.96 15.05 -27.03
N PRO A 615 -19.17 14.54 -26.69
CA PRO A 615 -20.01 15.16 -25.68
C PRO A 615 -19.33 15.30 -24.31
N GLU A 616 -18.48 14.34 -23.94
CA GLU A 616 -17.74 14.35 -22.69
C GLU A 616 -16.76 15.52 -22.60
N TRP A 617 -15.99 15.77 -23.67
CA TRP A 617 -15.12 16.96 -23.73
C TRP A 617 -15.90 18.26 -23.51
N ASN A 618 -17.01 18.42 -24.23
CA ASN A 618 -17.85 19.61 -24.11
C ASN A 618 -18.48 19.76 -22.72
N ALA A 619 -18.75 18.66 -22.02
CA ALA A 619 -19.29 18.67 -20.66
C ALA A 619 -18.24 19.09 -19.62
N VAL A 620 -16.99 18.65 -19.78
CA VAL A 620 -15.88 18.96 -18.85
C VAL A 620 -15.31 20.36 -19.11
N HIS A 621 -15.06 20.71 -20.37
CA HIS A 621 -14.29 21.89 -20.74
C HIS A 621 -15.14 23.04 -21.28
N GLY A 622 -16.30 22.74 -21.86
CA GLY A 622 -17.12 23.72 -22.57
C GLY A 622 -16.42 24.31 -23.81
N GLN A 623 -16.90 25.48 -24.25
CA GLN A 623 -16.25 26.25 -25.31
C GLN A 623 -15.16 27.15 -24.71
N GLN A 624 -13.93 27.03 -25.20
CA GLN A 624 -12.75 27.69 -24.64
C GLN A 624 -11.95 28.41 -25.72
N SER A 625 -11.36 29.56 -25.38
CA SER A 625 -10.28 30.18 -26.18
C SER A 625 -9.00 29.33 -26.09
N ASP A 626 -7.99 29.62 -26.92
CA ASP A 626 -6.72 28.87 -26.86
C ASP A 626 -5.99 29.10 -25.52
N GLU A 627 -6.11 30.30 -24.95
CA GLU A 627 -5.63 30.66 -23.61
C GLU A 627 -6.28 29.80 -22.53
N ALA A 628 -7.62 29.75 -22.51
CA ALA A 628 -8.35 28.95 -21.53
C ALA A 628 -8.10 27.45 -21.71
N PHE A 629 -7.93 26.99 -22.96
CA PHE A 629 -7.59 25.61 -23.27
C PHE A 629 -6.21 25.22 -22.72
N VAL A 630 -5.17 26.02 -22.99
CA VAL A 630 -3.81 25.74 -22.49
C VAL A 630 -3.78 25.78 -20.97
N SER A 631 -4.35 26.80 -20.32
CA SER A 631 -4.42 26.85 -18.86
C SER A 631 -5.20 25.67 -18.27
N GLY A 632 -6.32 25.29 -18.89
CA GLY A 632 -7.12 24.13 -18.48
C GLY A 632 -6.30 22.84 -18.46
N LEU A 633 -5.47 22.60 -19.48
CA LEU A 633 -4.61 21.42 -19.53
C LEU A 633 -3.50 21.41 -18.48
N TYR A 634 -2.97 22.57 -18.08
CA TYR A 634 -2.03 22.63 -16.94
C TYR A 634 -2.70 22.19 -15.63
N HIS A 635 -3.98 22.52 -15.44
CA HIS A 635 -4.73 22.07 -14.27
C HIS A 635 -5.13 20.60 -14.33
N THR A 636 -5.62 20.13 -15.48
CA THR A 636 -6.09 18.74 -15.60
C THR A 636 -4.95 17.75 -15.70
N ALA A 637 -3.98 17.98 -16.59
CA ALA A 637 -2.86 17.08 -16.80
C ALA A 637 -1.75 17.32 -15.77
N LEU A 638 -1.29 18.56 -15.59
CA LEU A 638 -0.07 18.82 -14.80
C LEU A 638 -0.35 19.17 -13.33
N HIS A 639 -1.63 19.25 -12.94
CA HIS A 639 -2.08 19.58 -11.58
C HIS A 639 -1.42 20.84 -10.99
N ARG A 640 -1.12 21.82 -11.83
CA ARG A 640 -0.47 23.08 -11.41
C ARG A 640 -0.89 24.27 -12.25
N GLU A 641 -0.51 25.46 -11.81
CA GLU A 641 -0.61 26.67 -12.64
C GLU A 641 0.43 26.64 -13.78
N PRO A 642 0.10 27.19 -14.95
CA PRO A 642 1.05 27.37 -16.02
C PRO A 642 2.19 28.31 -15.62
N ASP A 643 3.43 27.88 -15.85
CA ASP A 643 4.56 28.79 -15.82
C ASP A 643 4.58 29.65 -17.09
N ALA A 644 5.13 30.87 -16.99
CA ALA A 644 5.08 31.85 -18.08
C ALA A 644 5.74 31.35 -19.37
N GLY A 645 6.79 30.53 -19.27
CA GLY A 645 7.52 30.01 -20.42
C GLY A 645 6.76 28.91 -21.16
N GLY A 646 6.32 27.90 -20.42
CA GLY A 646 5.54 26.78 -20.96
C GLY A 646 4.20 27.25 -21.53
N TYR A 647 3.52 28.19 -20.87
CA TYR A 647 2.28 28.79 -21.37
C TYR A 647 2.47 29.46 -22.74
N ALA A 648 3.46 30.35 -22.84
CA ALA A 648 3.76 31.06 -24.08
C ALA A 648 4.19 30.10 -25.20
N HIS A 649 4.90 29.02 -24.85
CA HIS A 649 5.31 28.00 -25.81
C HIS A 649 4.10 27.29 -26.45
N PHE A 650 3.19 26.76 -25.65
CA PHE A 650 2.02 26.04 -26.17
C PHE A 650 1.06 26.95 -26.93
N LEU A 651 0.86 28.20 -26.49
CA LEU A 651 0.08 29.17 -27.25
C LEU A 651 0.71 29.45 -28.62
N SER A 652 2.03 29.66 -28.69
CA SER A 652 2.70 29.90 -29.96
C SER A 652 2.55 28.71 -30.93
N LEU A 653 2.52 27.48 -30.42
CA LEU A 653 2.28 26.29 -31.25
C LEU A 653 0.87 26.25 -31.85
N LEU A 654 -0.14 26.73 -31.11
CA LEU A 654 -1.51 26.88 -31.60
C LEU A 654 -1.64 28.03 -32.60
N GLU A 655 -1.11 29.21 -32.26
CA GLU A 655 -1.17 30.42 -33.09
C GLU A 655 -0.48 30.24 -34.45
N THR A 656 0.65 29.52 -34.47
CA THR A 656 1.40 29.23 -35.70
C THR A 656 0.85 28.01 -36.45
N HIS A 657 -0.18 27.34 -35.90
CA HIS A 657 -0.74 26.08 -36.39
C HIS A 657 0.30 24.95 -36.52
N SER A 658 1.38 25.02 -35.74
CA SER A 658 2.39 23.96 -35.68
C SER A 658 1.86 22.70 -35.00
N LEU A 659 0.90 22.85 -34.07
CA LEU A 659 0.10 21.76 -33.52
C LEU A 659 -1.40 22.14 -33.54
N SER A 660 -2.25 21.12 -33.70
CA SER A 660 -3.67 21.24 -33.36
C SER A 660 -3.85 21.30 -31.83
N ARG A 661 -5.06 21.64 -31.37
CA ARG A 661 -5.40 21.50 -29.94
C ARG A 661 -5.22 20.06 -29.46
N GLY A 662 -5.61 19.06 -30.24
CA GLY A 662 -5.32 17.67 -29.91
C GLY A 662 -3.82 17.37 -29.87
N GLY A 663 -3.02 17.97 -30.76
CA GLY A 663 -1.56 17.88 -30.73
C GLY A 663 -0.94 18.44 -29.44
N VAL A 664 -1.46 19.55 -28.92
CA VAL A 664 -1.03 20.13 -27.63
C VAL A 664 -1.43 19.22 -26.46
N LEU A 665 -2.67 18.71 -26.44
CA LEU A 665 -3.12 17.75 -25.43
C LEU A 665 -2.23 16.50 -25.41
N LEU A 666 -1.89 15.97 -26.58
CA LEU A 666 -0.97 14.83 -26.70
C LEU A 666 0.42 15.15 -26.14
N ALA A 667 0.97 16.31 -26.51
CA ALA A 667 2.29 16.73 -26.07
C ALA A 667 2.37 16.90 -24.54
N MET A 668 1.30 17.40 -23.90
CA MET A 668 1.22 17.48 -22.44
C MET A 668 1.04 16.10 -21.81
N SER A 669 0.13 15.28 -22.35
CA SER A 669 -0.13 13.90 -21.88
C SER A 669 1.13 13.03 -21.87
N GLU A 670 1.98 13.20 -22.88
CA GLU A 670 3.21 12.41 -23.05
C GLU A 670 4.47 13.16 -22.60
N SER A 671 4.31 14.29 -21.91
CA SER A 671 5.44 14.97 -21.28
C SER A 671 6.01 14.10 -20.16
N VAL A 672 7.33 14.23 -19.92
CA VAL A 672 8.01 13.51 -18.83
C VAL A 672 7.35 13.84 -17.47
N GLU A 673 6.93 15.09 -17.28
CA GLU A 673 6.23 15.53 -16.08
C GLU A 673 4.91 14.76 -15.88
N HIS A 674 4.05 14.73 -16.89
CA HIS A 674 2.76 14.03 -16.81
C HIS A 674 2.91 12.51 -16.66
N GLN A 675 3.87 11.91 -17.37
CA GLN A 675 4.19 10.49 -17.23
C GLN A 675 4.64 10.15 -15.80
N MET A 676 5.34 11.05 -15.13
CA MET A 676 5.74 10.89 -13.73
C MET A 676 4.57 11.05 -12.77
N LEU A 677 3.72 12.07 -12.97
CA LEU A 677 2.50 12.31 -12.15
C LEU A 677 1.54 11.12 -12.18
N THR A 678 1.37 10.51 -13.35
CA THR A 678 0.42 9.41 -13.55
C THR A 678 1.03 8.02 -13.34
N LYS A 679 2.31 7.91 -13.00
CA LYS A 679 3.04 6.64 -12.92
C LYS A 679 2.40 5.66 -11.93
N ALA A 680 2.01 6.17 -10.75
CA ALA A 680 1.37 5.38 -9.69
C ALA A 680 -0.02 4.85 -10.07
N ASN A 681 -0.65 5.40 -11.11
CA ASN A 681 -2.01 5.05 -11.53
C ASN A 681 -2.08 4.34 -12.88
N THR A 682 -1.08 4.51 -13.74
CA THR A 682 -1.10 4.02 -15.13
C THR A 682 0.05 3.08 -15.47
N GLY A 683 1.04 2.92 -14.57
CA GLY A 683 2.26 2.17 -14.85
C GLY A 683 2.65 1.20 -13.74
N SER A 684 3.96 0.94 -13.65
CA SER A 684 4.57 0.15 -12.59
C SER A 684 5.57 1.03 -11.84
N ASP A 685 5.33 1.26 -10.55
CA ASP A 685 6.16 2.12 -9.68
C ASP A 685 7.00 1.34 -8.65
N GLY A 686 6.88 0.01 -8.64
CA GLY A 686 7.54 -0.89 -7.68
C GLY A 686 6.63 -1.35 -6.56
N VAL A 687 5.49 -0.66 -6.35
CA VAL A 687 4.46 -1.01 -5.37
C VAL A 687 3.18 -1.45 -6.09
N HIS A 688 2.78 -0.69 -7.12
CA HIS A 688 1.61 -0.93 -7.94
C HIS A 688 2.04 -1.28 -9.37
N SER A 689 1.26 -2.12 -10.04
CA SER A 689 1.43 -2.42 -11.47
C SER A 689 0.09 -2.45 -12.19
N GLY A 690 0.07 -1.97 -13.43
CA GLY A 690 -1.13 -1.87 -14.26
C GLY A 690 -1.92 -0.58 -14.03
N ILE A 691 -3.03 -0.43 -14.76
CA ILE A 691 -3.86 0.77 -14.74
C ILE A 691 -4.91 0.65 -13.63
N ALA A 692 -5.06 1.69 -12.82
CA ALA A 692 -6.20 1.83 -11.92
C ALA A 692 -7.44 2.25 -12.72
N PHE A 693 -8.56 1.56 -12.51
CA PHE A 693 -9.85 1.87 -13.14
C PHE A 693 -10.76 2.61 -12.16
N VAL A 694 -11.66 3.43 -12.70
CA VAL A 694 -12.75 4.08 -11.96
C VAL A 694 -14.06 3.30 -12.01
#